data_AF-A0A9E2J6C2-F1
#
_entry.id   AF-A0A9E2J6C2-F1
#
_cell.length_a   1.000
_cell.length_b   1.000
_cell.length_c   1.000
_cell.angle_alpha   90.00
_cell.angle_beta   90.00
_cell.angle_gamma   90.00
#
_symmetry.space_group_name_H-M   'P 1'
#
loop_
_entity.id
_entity.type
_entity.pdbx_description
1 polymer ?
#
loop_
_entity_poly.entity_id
_entity_poly.type
_entity_poly.pdbx_seq_one_letter_code
_entity_poly.pdbx_strand_id
1 'polypeptide(L)'
;MYRQLFLISVLFCLLLNGLTSAQQDSKNISNNLVGYWDFNKVDQTKLGNDPILGDAELYNLSNENYCVKMSPKIKPIRIPINSKSKLAIKEGTVSFWINSSTVENYNIIDYGNGAFTLRSYRGYLQARFQGESKFKFSGTVLNDQWYKYTLREDAFYPEENALIEENKWHHFAVTFDYKNKQFIGWRDGELIAIVDLAGTDVEPLKTEGLKEIVIGNEFIGFIDDVRIYNEVLNNDVISEIYNGDKDFYKSRHDKILPDSKMVVYNYNDSDKVLYDAWLGYSKNEKNEYSNLFKKIIIQTENPTIITAGNELKKAVNEIFGVSLPINSQIESEGNILLGTPNESELIKSFSSELELDKVENDGFVIKTIKINGNSFLVIAANEPAGVIFGTFELINKIKQQENLADLDFISNPKVKIRIIGHWDWFRGTEGDDWNGKKINPYNWEGNRYNSIYSWEDLRTGNTKLIEDWARLLASAGWNAICPTEINWQAQNNFLEHMDEVVTLAKILRNYGIKLYWSPNFLLALDQATADTLYNRIPYFGGYLLKLGSEAQLGNPFPEMVNNIAENLLPYKGEVLLRGFVYGKLRYSHITEVYRNTMQYDIYAPNDGKYLENVTIVGKANPLDWDLAAPISPLDGAIQKNNYGTEMVVAKSWPASWVAKWKWWMDFDNHKNGIESYNKNFTNCLLGVSMISPSPAWTSNPLNMVNYYGLGRLAWNPDLSVDEIYDEWISLTYGSDPKVHKTIKDILFVSSDVLKNQYIYRGYRGVWFDTSQDDLVESKTTHCMNEEGIGIISPEAEKKVLSQYSPELQKIYNDPVLGEEFLPYFHFVKYDHNLSNGRTVIQDMFMNLDDAVAGAEKMLSEWNTIEGKINKKVFEYTRDNLNNYVQTVNKNREKMIEIIEKISGRKYSNEVGINK
;
A
#
# COMPACT_ATOMS: atom_id res chain seq x y z
N MET A 1 -85.70 -9.96 4.48
CA MET A 1 -84.33 -10.45 4.75
C MET A 1 -83.62 -10.99 3.51
N TYR A 2 -84.17 -11.93 2.72
CA TYR A 2 -83.43 -12.47 1.55
C TYR A 2 -83.19 -11.49 0.38
N ARG A 3 -84.01 -10.42 0.23
CA ARG A 3 -83.76 -9.37 -0.78
C ARG A 3 -82.69 -8.33 -0.39
N GLN A 4 -82.37 -8.19 0.90
CA GLN A 4 -81.32 -7.27 1.36
C GLN A 4 -79.93 -7.91 1.29
N LEU A 5 -79.81 -9.24 1.45
CA LEU A 5 -78.55 -9.95 1.29
C LEU A 5 -78.06 -9.98 -0.17
N PHE A 6 -78.97 -10.08 -1.15
CA PHE A 6 -78.59 -10.11 -2.57
C PHE A 6 -78.06 -8.76 -3.10
N LEU A 7 -78.59 -7.64 -2.60
CA LEU A 7 -78.13 -6.29 -2.94
C LEU A 7 -76.77 -5.94 -2.32
N ILE A 8 -76.45 -6.49 -1.15
CA ILE A 8 -75.14 -6.31 -0.51
C ILE A 8 -74.05 -7.11 -1.25
N SER A 9 -74.34 -8.32 -1.73
CA SER A 9 -73.39 -9.12 -2.50
C SER A 9 -73.09 -8.58 -3.90
N VAL A 10 -74.04 -7.90 -4.56
CA VAL A 10 -73.82 -7.27 -5.88
C VAL A 10 -73.05 -5.95 -5.74
N LEU A 11 -73.26 -5.16 -4.68
CA LEU A 11 -72.43 -3.98 -4.40
C LEU A 11 -71.00 -4.37 -3.99
N PHE A 12 -70.79 -5.47 -3.29
CA PHE A 12 -69.45 -5.93 -2.89
C PHE A 12 -68.62 -6.41 -4.09
N CYS A 13 -69.25 -7.06 -5.09
CA CYS A 13 -68.55 -7.47 -6.31
C CYS A 13 -68.21 -6.29 -7.25
N LEU A 14 -69.01 -5.21 -7.26
CA LEU A 14 -68.69 -4.01 -8.04
C LEU A 14 -67.62 -3.13 -7.37
N LEU A 15 -67.52 -3.12 -6.04
CA LEU A 15 -66.44 -2.44 -5.32
C LEU A 15 -65.10 -3.20 -5.42
N LEU A 16 -65.10 -4.53 -5.46
CA LEU A 16 -63.87 -5.33 -5.65
C LEU A 16 -63.33 -5.29 -7.10
N ASN A 17 -64.19 -5.20 -8.11
CA ASN A 17 -63.74 -4.99 -9.51
C ASN A 17 -63.38 -3.52 -9.80
N GLY A 18 -63.85 -2.57 -8.98
CA GLY A 18 -63.45 -1.15 -9.04
C GLY A 18 -62.16 -0.82 -8.28
N LEU A 19 -61.71 -1.69 -7.38
CA LEU A 19 -60.48 -1.51 -6.59
C LEU A 19 -59.27 -2.32 -7.11
N THR A 20 -59.48 -3.20 -8.10
CA THR A 20 -58.39 -3.91 -8.80
C THR A 20 -57.97 -3.25 -10.12
N SER A 21 -58.55 -2.11 -10.46
CA SER A 21 -58.16 -1.30 -11.64
C SER A 21 -57.67 0.10 -11.30
N ALA A 22 -57.46 0.42 -10.00
CA ALA A 22 -56.98 1.72 -9.54
C ALA A 22 -55.66 1.65 -8.76
N GLN A 23 -54.96 0.51 -8.78
CA GLN A 23 -53.63 0.33 -8.16
C GLN A 23 -52.56 -0.07 -9.18
N GLN A 24 -52.75 0.34 -10.45
CA GLN A 24 -51.78 0.14 -11.53
C GLN A 24 -51.42 1.44 -12.28
N ASP A 25 -51.83 2.61 -11.76
CA ASP A 25 -51.62 3.93 -12.37
C ASP A 25 -50.92 4.94 -11.44
N SER A 26 -50.16 4.48 -10.44
CA SER A 26 -49.33 5.37 -9.59
C SER A 26 -47.83 5.29 -9.85
N LYS A 27 -47.36 4.63 -10.92
CA LYS A 27 -46.05 4.97 -11.51
C LYS A 27 -46.32 6.11 -12.48
N ASN A 28 -46.39 7.34 -11.97
CA ASN A 28 -46.53 8.54 -12.78
C ASN A 28 -45.21 8.73 -13.56
N ILE A 29 -45.05 7.94 -14.61
CA ILE A 29 -43.92 8.00 -15.53
C ILE A 29 -44.02 9.38 -16.17
N SER A 30 -43.05 10.25 -15.88
CA SER A 30 -42.99 11.54 -16.55
C SER A 30 -43.00 11.32 -18.06
N ASN A 31 -43.57 12.25 -18.83
CA ASN A 31 -43.53 12.19 -20.30
C ASN A 31 -42.08 12.18 -20.87
N ASN A 32 -41.07 12.35 -20.00
CA ASN A 32 -39.65 12.42 -20.32
C ASN A 32 -38.85 11.18 -19.85
N LEU A 33 -39.49 10.12 -19.33
CA LEU A 33 -38.83 8.81 -19.18
C LEU A 33 -38.62 8.19 -20.56
N VAL A 34 -37.36 8.01 -20.94
CA VAL A 34 -36.94 7.62 -22.30
C VAL A 34 -36.23 6.27 -22.36
N GLY A 35 -35.91 5.68 -21.22
CA GLY A 35 -35.47 4.28 -21.08
C GLY A 35 -35.87 3.72 -19.73
N TYR A 36 -36.34 2.47 -19.71
CA TYR A 36 -36.71 1.77 -18.48
C TYR A 36 -36.55 0.25 -18.64
N TRP A 37 -35.61 -0.31 -17.87
CA TRP A 37 -35.31 -1.74 -17.81
C TRP A 37 -35.38 -2.24 -16.38
N ASP A 38 -36.44 -2.98 -16.06
CA ASP A 38 -36.66 -3.69 -14.79
C ASP A 38 -36.18 -5.15 -14.84
N PHE A 39 -35.62 -5.57 -15.99
CA PHE A 39 -35.09 -6.90 -16.30
C PHE A 39 -36.03 -8.10 -16.05
N ASN A 40 -37.28 -7.84 -15.70
CA ASN A 40 -38.39 -8.80 -15.65
C ASN A 40 -39.01 -9.03 -17.04
N LYS A 41 -38.88 -8.04 -17.92
CA LYS A 41 -39.55 -7.94 -19.22
C LYS A 41 -38.67 -7.21 -20.25
N VAL A 42 -39.21 -6.99 -21.46
CA VAL A 42 -38.65 -6.10 -22.51
C VAL A 42 -38.67 -4.62 -22.09
N ASP A 43 -38.15 -3.69 -22.89
CA ASP A 43 -38.16 -2.24 -22.60
C ASP A 43 -39.56 -1.74 -22.17
N GLN A 44 -39.67 -1.24 -20.92
CA GLN A 44 -40.95 -0.83 -20.33
C GLN A 44 -41.47 0.50 -20.89
N THR A 45 -40.61 1.31 -21.53
CA THR A 45 -41.05 2.54 -22.22
C THR A 45 -41.74 2.26 -23.54
N LYS A 46 -41.61 1.03 -24.08
CA LYS A 46 -42.14 0.61 -25.39
C LYS A 46 -41.62 1.46 -26.55
N LEU A 47 -40.42 2.05 -26.41
CA LEU A 47 -39.77 2.86 -27.44
C LEU A 47 -38.87 2.04 -28.38
N GLY A 48 -38.75 0.73 -28.13
CA GLY A 48 -38.02 -0.21 -29.00
C GLY A 48 -36.53 -0.29 -28.68
N ASN A 49 -36.14 -0.01 -27.42
CA ASN A 49 -34.77 -0.08 -26.94
C ASN A 49 -34.53 -1.35 -26.11
N ASP A 50 -34.89 -2.51 -26.68
CA ASP A 50 -34.78 -3.78 -25.96
C ASP A 50 -33.31 -4.13 -25.65
N PRO A 51 -32.99 -4.53 -24.41
CA PRO A 51 -31.62 -4.83 -24.01
C PRO A 51 -31.16 -6.17 -24.62
N ILE A 52 -29.96 -6.18 -25.17
CA ILE A 52 -29.23 -7.40 -25.53
C ILE A 52 -28.45 -7.83 -24.30
N LEU A 53 -28.92 -8.88 -23.63
CA LEU A 53 -28.34 -9.34 -22.36
C LEU A 53 -26.93 -9.94 -22.50
N GLY A 54 -26.52 -10.33 -23.70
CA GLY A 54 -25.21 -10.95 -23.91
C GLY A 54 -25.10 -12.29 -23.18
N ASP A 55 -24.11 -12.41 -22.29
CA ASP A 55 -23.90 -13.58 -21.43
C ASP A 55 -24.39 -13.32 -19.97
N ALA A 56 -25.10 -12.20 -19.73
CA ALA A 56 -25.56 -11.82 -18.39
C ALA A 56 -26.63 -12.79 -17.85
N GLU A 57 -26.51 -13.15 -16.57
CA GLU A 57 -27.40 -14.09 -15.91
C GLU A 57 -28.60 -13.35 -15.31
N LEU A 58 -29.82 -13.85 -15.52
CA LEU A 58 -30.99 -13.37 -14.78
C LEU A 58 -31.01 -14.06 -13.40
N TYR A 59 -31.00 -13.26 -12.34
CA TYR A 59 -31.06 -13.73 -10.97
C TYR A 59 -32.44 -13.47 -10.38
N ASN A 60 -33.11 -14.53 -9.95
CA ASN A 60 -34.45 -14.45 -9.36
C ASN A 60 -34.35 -13.91 -7.93
N LEU A 61 -34.82 -12.68 -7.73
CA LEU A 61 -34.87 -12.02 -6.43
C LEU A 61 -35.96 -12.63 -5.53
N SER A 62 -37.16 -12.84 -6.08
CA SER A 62 -38.31 -13.56 -5.48
C SER A 62 -39.54 -13.40 -6.37
N ASN A 63 -40.50 -14.33 -6.32
CA ASN A 63 -41.82 -14.21 -6.98
C ASN A 63 -41.75 -13.84 -8.48
N GLU A 64 -40.81 -14.43 -9.22
CA GLU A 64 -40.56 -14.14 -10.65
C GLU A 64 -40.12 -12.70 -10.94
N ASN A 65 -39.66 -11.96 -9.94
CA ASN A 65 -38.89 -10.74 -10.15
C ASN A 65 -37.41 -11.11 -10.30
N TYR A 66 -36.77 -10.63 -11.36
CA TYR A 66 -35.41 -10.88 -11.77
C TYR A 66 -34.63 -9.57 -11.83
N CYS A 67 -33.39 -9.63 -11.39
CA CYS A 67 -32.39 -8.62 -11.73
C CYS A 67 -31.32 -9.24 -12.63
N VAL A 68 -30.38 -8.40 -13.05
CA VAL A 68 -29.20 -8.87 -13.78
C VAL A 68 -28.09 -9.15 -12.79
N LYS A 69 -27.55 -10.36 -12.83
CA LYS A 69 -26.31 -10.74 -12.16
C LYS A 69 -25.14 -10.64 -13.14
N MET A 70 -24.16 -9.83 -12.76
CA MET A 70 -22.90 -9.64 -13.47
C MET A 70 -21.77 -10.36 -12.75
N SER A 71 -20.83 -10.95 -13.49
CA SER A 71 -19.69 -11.70 -12.93
C SER A 71 -18.45 -11.53 -13.83
N PRO A 72 -17.25 -11.87 -13.35
CA PRO A 72 -16.02 -11.69 -14.14
C PRO A 72 -16.13 -12.32 -15.53
N LYS A 73 -15.70 -11.59 -16.57
CA LYS A 73 -15.61 -12.05 -17.97
C LYS A 73 -16.95 -12.28 -18.70
N ILE A 74 -18.09 -11.96 -18.07
CA ILE A 74 -19.40 -11.97 -18.73
C ILE A 74 -19.50 -10.75 -19.66
N LYS A 75 -20.08 -10.91 -20.86
CA LYS A 75 -20.34 -9.79 -21.76
C LYS A 75 -21.38 -8.84 -21.15
N PRO A 76 -21.16 -7.52 -21.21
CA PRO A 76 -22.12 -6.56 -20.67
C PRO A 76 -23.43 -6.56 -21.44
N ILE A 77 -24.46 -6.02 -20.81
CA ILE A 77 -25.73 -5.71 -21.46
C ILE A 77 -25.51 -4.55 -22.42
N ARG A 78 -26.08 -4.65 -23.62
CA ARG A 78 -26.01 -3.61 -24.65
C ARG A 78 -27.41 -3.17 -25.06
N ILE A 79 -27.65 -1.87 -25.04
CA ILE A 79 -28.88 -1.26 -25.56
C ILE A 79 -28.51 -0.57 -26.87
N PRO A 80 -28.79 -1.19 -28.03
CA PRO A 80 -28.42 -0.63 -29.33
C PRO A 80 -29.29 0.60 -29.63
N ILE A 81 -28.65 1.73 -29.94
CA ILE A 81 -29.33 2.99 -30.26
C ILE A 81 -28.62 3.74 -31.39
N ASN A 82 -29.15 4.90 -31.76
CA ASN A 82 -28.45 5.83 -32.66
C ASN A 82 -28.54 7.26 -32.10
N SER A 83 -27.79 8.18 -32.69
CA SER A 83 -27.71 9.59 -32.24
C SER A 83 -29.03 10.38 -32.33
N LYS A 84 -30.08 9.84 -32.98
CA LYS A 84 -31.43 10.43 -33.02
C LYS A 84 -32.38 9.81 -32.00
N SER A 85 -31.92 8.82 -31.22
CA SER A 85 -32.71 8.21 -30.15
C SER A 85 -32.99 9.23 -29.05
N LYS A 86 -34.15 9.13 -28.39
CA LYS A 86 -34.45 9.91 -27.19
C LYS A 86 -33.51 9.61 -26.02
N LEU A 87 -32.78 8.49 -26.09
CA LEU A 87 -31.72 8.11 -25.14
C LEU A 87 -30.42 8.89 -25.33
N ALA A 88 -30.23 9.58 -26.46
CA ALA A 88 -29.14 10.53 -26.67
C ALA A 88 -29.45 11.86 -25.94
N ILE A 89 -29.53 11.79 -24.61
CA ILE A 89 -29.86 12.94 -23.76
C ILE A 89 -28.74 13.99 -23.80
N LYS A 90 -29.13 15.27 -23.75
CA LYS A 90 -28.20 16.41 -23.66
C LYS A 90 -28.02 16.92 -22.24
N GLU A 91 -29.02 16.66 -21.41
CA GLU A 91 -29.11 16.83 -19.97
C GLU A 91 -30.18 15.85 -19.47
N GLY A 92 -30.14 15.47 -18.20
CA GLY A 92 -31.13 14.54 -17.67
C GLY A 92 -30.68 13.74 -16.46
N THR A 93 -31.52 12.78 -16.06
CA THR A 93 -31.33 11.97 -14.86
C THR A 93 -31.26 10.49 -15.21
N VAL A 94 -30.32 9.77 -14.61
CA VAL A 94 -30.23 8.30 -14.63
C VAL A 94 -30.42 7.78 -13.22
N SER A 95 -31.33 6.81 -13.05
CA SER A 95 -31.71 6.22 -11.76
C SER A 95 -31.63 4.70 -11.86
N PHE A 96 -31.10 4.01 -10.86
CA PHE A 96 -30.89 2.57 -10.93
C PHE A 96 -30.65 1.96 -9.53
N TRP A 97 -30.93 0.68 -9.39
CA TRP A 97 -30.59 -0.12 -8.20
C TRP A 97 -29.34 -0.95 -8.46
N ILE A 98 -28.42 -0.98 -7.51
CA ILE A 98 -27.24 -1.86 -7.55
C ILE A 98 -27.02 -2.56 -6.22
N ASN A 99 -26.38 -3.71 -6.31
CA ASN A 99 -25.71 -4.36 -5.20
C ASN A 99 -24.33 -4.81 -5.71
N SER A 100 -23.25 -4.23 -5.19
CA SER A 100 -21.89 -4.58 -5.59
C SER A 100 -21.34 -5.69 -4.71
N SER A 101 -20.65 -6.67 -5.30
CA SER A 101 -19.95 -7.70 -4.53
C SER A 101 -18.46 -7.38 -4.32
N THR A 102 -18.04 -6.13 -4.55
CA THR A 102 -16.63 -5.70 -4.43
C THR A 102 -16.51 -4.17 -4.48
N VAL A 103 -15.51 -3.63 -3.77
CA VAL A 103 -15.11 -2.21 -3.82
C VAL A 103 -14.23 -1.81 -5.02
N GLU A 104 -14.03 -2.68 -6.01
CA GLU A 104 -13.15 -2.40 -7.14
C GLU A 104 -13.77 -1.44 -8.18
N ASN A 105 -12.94 -1.04 -9.15
CA ASN A 105 -13.32 -0.07 -10.19
C ASN A 105 -14.02 -0.76 -11.37
N TYR A 106 -15.32 -0.53 -11.55
CA TYR A 106 -16.08 -1.10 -12.66
C TYR A 106 -17.15 -0.16 -13.21
N ASN A 107 -17.35 -0.21 -14.53
CA ASN A 107 -18.39 0.56 -15.19
C ASN A 107 -19.76 -0.06 -14.93
N ILE A 108 -20.69 0.74 -14.42
CA ILE A 108 -22.08 0.34 -14.16
C ILE A 108 -22.92 0.68 -15.39
N ILE A 109 -22.84 1.92 -15.88
CA ILE A 109 -23.54 2.39 -17.09
C ILE A 109 -22.57 3.25 -17.91
N ASP A 110 -22.43 2.97 -19.19
CA ASP A 110 -21.55 3.73 -20.09
C ASP A 110 -22.24 4.03 -21.42
N TYR A 111 -22.17 5.29 -21.85
CA TYR A 111 -22.61 5.69 -23.18
C TYR A 111 -21.44 5.47 -24.14
N GLY A 112 -21.62 4.63 -25.17
CA GLY A 112 -20.52 4.18 -26.04
C GLY A 112 -19.82 5.27 -26.86
N ASN A 113 -20.27 6.52 -26.80
CA ASN A 113 -19.59 7.70 -27.37
C ASN A 113 -18.79 8.52 -26.35
N GLY A 114 -18.75 8.08 -25.08
CA GLY A 114 -18.08 8.71 -23.95
C GLY A 114 -18.86 9.84 -23.28
N ALA A 115 -20.12 10.09 -23.66
CA ALA A 115 -20.90 11.22 -23.13
C ALA A 115 -21.13 11.14 -21.62
N PHE A 116 -21.27 9.93 -21.09
CA PHE A 116 -21.59 9.69 -19.69
C PHE A 116 -21.14 8.29 -19.28
N THR A 117 -20.52 8.20 -18.11
CA THR A 117 -20.12 6.95 -17.46
C THR A 117 -20.45 7.02 -15.96
N LEU A 118 -21.20 6.06 -15.47
CA LEU A 118 -21.35 5.73 -14.05
C LEU A 118 -20.51 4.52 -13.74
N ARG A 119 -19.77 4.58 -12.64
CA ARG A 119 -18.93 3.47 -12.22
C ARG A 119 -18.88 3.36 -10.71
N SER A 120 -18.65 2.15 -10.22
CA SER A 120 -18.04 1.96 -8.91
C SER A 120 -16.58 2.36 -9.07
N TYR A 121 -16.11 3.27 -8.23
CA TYR A 121 -14.71 3.64 -8.12
C TYR A 121 -14.30 3.54 -6.66
N ARG A 122 -13.52 2.50 -6.34
CA ARG A 122 -12.95 2.30 -5.00
C ARG A 122 -13.96 2.20 -3.87
N GLY A 123 -15.11 1.59 -4.17
CA GLY A 123 -16.23 1.40 -3.24
C GLY A 123 -17.23 2.54 -3.22
N TYR A 124 -17.08 3.56 -4.06
CA TYR A 124 -18.02 4.68 -4.12
C TYR A 124 -18.61 4.80 -5.53
N LEU A 125 -19.84 5.31 -5.62
CA LEU A 125 -20.38 5.77 -6.88
C LEU A 125 -19.56 6.95 -7.38
N GLN A 126 -19.17 6.88 -8.63
CA GLN A 126 -18.57 7.98 -9.35
C GLN A 126 -19.29 8.21 -10.67
N ALA A 127 -19.58 9.47 -10.96
CA ALA A 127 -20.14 9.88 -12.24
C ALA A 127 -19.14 10.73 -13.02
N ARG A 128 -19.01 10.42 -14.30
CA ARG A 128 -18.21 11.18 -15.26
C ARG A 128 -19.07 11.52 -16.47
N PHE A 129 -18.98 12.77 -16.91
CA PHE A 129 -19.69 13.28 -18.09
C PHE A 129 -18.70 13.91 -19.06
N GLN A 130 -18.95 13.79 -20.38
CA GLN A 130 -18.17 14.44 -21.44
C GLN A 130 -19.05 15.25 -22.40
N GLY A 131 -18.60 16.46 -22.74
CA GLY A 131 -19.21 17.37 -23.72
C GLY A 131 -18.88 17.02 -25.19
N GLU A 132 -19.36 17.84 -26.13
CA GLU A 132 -19.22 17.63 -27.58
C GLU A 132 -17.78 17.84 -28.08
N SER A 133 -17.03 18.77 -27.48
CA SER A 133 -15.58 18.92 -27.67
C SER A 133 -14.79 18.20 -26.55
N LYS A 134 -13.51 17.83 -26.81
CA LYS A 134 -12.60 17.48 -25.69
C LYS A 134 -12.54 18.72 -24.80
N PHE A 135 -13.10 18.65 -23.59
CA PHE A 135 -13.05 19.75 -22.64
C PHE A 135 -11.64 20.38 -22.63
N LYS A 136 -11.51 21.60 -23.15
CA LYS A 136 -10.23 22.33 -23.16
C LYS A 136 -10.15 23.09 -21.84
N PHE A 137 -9.30 22.64 -20.93
CA PHE A 137 -9.08 23.29 -19.65
C PHE A 137 -8.00 24.36 -19.80
N SER A 138 -8.37 25.65 -19.72
CA SER A 138 -7.40 26.73 -19.63
C SER A 138 -7.84 27.81 -18.64
N GLY A 139 -7.08 27.93 -17.54
CA GLY A 139 -6.59 29.22 -17.05
C GLY A 139 -7.18 29.87 -15.81
N THR A 140 -8.31 29.44 -15.26
CA THR A 140 -9.06 30.28 -14.27
C THR A 140 -9.46 29.62 -12.96
N VAL A 141 -8.90 28.46 -12.64
CA VAL A 141 -9.09 27.84 -11.32
C VAL A 141 -8.19 28.54 -10.29
N LEU A 142 -8.77 29.25 -9.34
CA LEU A 142 -8.02 29.78 -8.19
C LEU A 142 -7.56 28.61 -7.29
N ASN A 143 -6.37 28.74 -6.69
CA ASN A 143 -5.68 27.69 -5.91
C ASN A 143 -6.49 27.11 -4.74
N ASP A 144 -7.59 27.73 -4.32
CA ASP A 144 -8.44 27.29 -3.21
C ASP A 144 -9.69 26.50 -3.64
N GLN A 145 -10.07 26.52 -4.93
CA GLN A 145 -11.30 25.88 -5.44
C GLN A 145 -11.04 24.62 -6.27
N TRP A 146 -9.80 24.14 -6.34
CA TRP A 146 -9.37 23.04 -7.22
C TRP A 146 -10.10 21.70 -6.92
N TYR A 147 -10.58 21.48 -5.70
CA TYR A 147 -11.34 20.27 -5.33
C TYR A 147 -12.66 20.18 -6.12
N LYS A 148 -13.27 21.31 -6.50
CA LYS A 148 -14.45 21.34 -7.38
C LYS A 148 -14.18 20.79 -8.78
N TYR A 149 -12.93 20.87 -9.25
CA TYR A 149 -12.51 20.31 -10.55
C TYR A 149 -12.35 18.81 -10.48
N THR A 150 -11.85 18.32 -9.33
CA THR A 150 -11.83 16.89 -9.01
C THR A 150 -13.25 16.34 -9.03
N LEU A 151 -14.17 17.00 -8.31
CA LEU A 151 -15.59 16.65 -8.28
C LEU A 151 -16.29 16.82 -9.64
N ARG A 152 -15.75 17.61 -10.57
CA ARG A 152 -16.28 17.73 -11.94
C ARG A 152 -15.94 16.54 -12.83
N GLU A 153 -14.72 16.02 -12.73
CA GLU A 153 -14.27 14.87 -13.55
C GLU A 153 -14.69 13.52 -12.97
N ASP A 154 -14.83 13.50 -11.65
CA ASP A 154 -15.01 12.32 -10.81
C ASP A 154 -16.07 12.64 -9.74
N ALA A 155 -17.27 13.04 -10.16
CA ALA A 155 -18.34 13.51 -9.28
C ALA A 155 -18.74 12.46 -8.25
N PHE A 156 -19.07 12.94 -7.05
CA PHE A 156 -19.47 12.17 -5.87
C PHE A 156 -18.36 11.35 -5.21
N TYR A 157 -17.23 11.10 -5.87
CA TYR A 157 -16.10 10.45 -5.20
C TYR A 157 -15.28 11.48 -4.43
N PRO A 158 -14.89 11.20 -3.17
CA PRO A 158 -15.25 10.10 -2.27
C PRO A 158 -16.27 10.52 -1.18
N GLU A 159 -17.36 11.21 -1.53
CA GLU A 159 -18.40 11.64 -0.58
C GLU A 159 -18.96 10.44 0.18
N GLU A 160 -19.19 10.59 1.49
CA GLU A 160 -19.65 9.49 2.37
C GLU A 160 -20.94 8.84 1.86
N ASN A 161 -21.90 9.66 1.43
CA ASN A 161 -23.17 9.20 0.90
C ASN A 161 -23.05 8.55 -0.49
N ALA A 162 -21.88 8.58 -1.14
CA ALA A 162 -21.64 7.85 -2.38
C ALA A 162 -21.14 6.42 -2.13
N LEU A 163 -20.85 6.03 -0.88
CA LEU A 163 -20.39 4.68 -0.54
C LEU A 163 -21.38 3.62 -1.05
N ILE A 164 -20.84 2.61 -1.72
CA ILE A 164 -21.56 1.41 -2.18
C ILE A 164 -21.17 0.29 -1.21
N GLU A 165 -22.04 -0.02 -0.25
CA GLU A 165 -21.77 -1.08 0.70
C GLU A 165 -21.81 -2.45 -0.02
N GLU A 166 -20.83 -3.31 0.28
CA GLU A 166 -20.75 -4.63 -0.34
C GLU A 166 -21.96 -5.48 0.03
N ASN A 167 -22.52 -6.18 -0.95
CA ASN A 167 -23.65 -7.09 -0.79
C ASN A 167 -24.91 -6.45 -0.20
N LYS A 168 -25.05 -5.13 -0.32
CA LYS A 168 -26.27 -4.38 0.02
C LYS A 168 -26.83 -3.70 -1.21
N TRP A 169 -28.15 -3.62 -1.27
CA TRP A 169 -28.84 -2.91 -2.35
C TRP A 169 -28.95 -1.43 -2.03
N HIS A 170 -28.50 -0.60 -2.96
CA HIS A 170 -28.63 0.84 -2.92
C HIS A 170 -29.31 1.34 -4.19
N HIS A 171 -30.18 2.34 -4.01
CA HIS A 171 -30.72 3.11 -5.12
C HIS A 171 -29.85 4.34 -5.35
N PHE A 172 -29.36 4.51 -6.57
CA PHE A 172 -28.65 5.70 -6.96
C PHE A 172 -29.41 6.47 -8.04
N ALA A 173 -29.37 7.80 -7.94
CA ALA A 173 -29.77 8.69 -9.02
C ALA A 173 -28.67 9.71 -9.28
N VAL A 174 -28.41 10.00 -10.54
CA VAL A 174 -27.45 11.02 -10.95
C VAL A 174 -28.06 11.88 -12.05
N THR A 175 -27.94 13.19 -11.86
CA THR A 175 -28.42 14.21 -12.79
C THR A 175 -27.26 15.04 -13.31
N PHE A 176 -27.26 15.29 -14.62
CA PHE A 176 -26.54 16.43 -15.21
C PHE A 176 -27.55 17.50 -15.59
N ASP A 177 -27.46 18.64 -14.90
CA ASP A 177 -28.25 19.84 -15.15
C ASP A 177 -27.38 20.84 -15.92
N TYR A 178 -27.50 20.83 -17.25
CA TYR A 178 -26.71 21.71 -18.10
C TYR A 178 -27.10 23.18 -17.88
N LYS A 179 -28.40 23.44 -17.71
CA LYS A 179 -28.93 24.80 -17.52
C LYS A 179 -28.35 25.50 -16.30
N ASN A 180 -28.28 24.80 -15.17
CA ASN A 180 -27.70 25.33 -13.93
C ASN A 180 -26.19 25.02 -13.78
N LYS A 181 -25.62 24.23 -14.70
CA LYS A 181 -24.22 23.78 -14.69
C LYS A 181 -23.88 22.99 -13.43
N GLN A 182 -24.65 21.94 -13.13
CA GLN A 182 -24.46 21.14 -11.91
C GLN A 182 -24.55 19.65 -12.18
N PHE A 183 -23.81 18.86 -11.38
CA PHE A 183 -24.12 17.46 -11.16
C PHE A 183 -24.80 17.29 -9.81
N ILE A 184 -25.82 16.45 -9.77
CA ILE A 184 -26.53 16.16 -8.52
C ILE A 184 -26.64 14.65 -8.38
N GLY A 185 -26.29 14.14 -7.21
CA GLY A 185 -26.29 12.71 -6.92
C GLY A 185 -27.11 12.41 -5.69
N TRP A 186 -27.81 11.28 -5.70
CA TRP A 186 -28.58 10.78 -4.57
C TRP A 186 -28.27 9.30 -4.33
N ARG A 187 -28.29 8.90 -3.06
CA ARG A 187 -28.28 7.51 -2.61
C ARG A 187 -29.46 7.29 -1.69
N ASP A 188 -30.27 6.29 -1.95
CA ASP A 188 -31.39 5.88 -1.09
C ASP A 188 -32.36 7.01 -0.76
N GLY A 189 -32.58 7.89 -1.74
CA GLY A 189 -33.45 9.08 -1.62
C GLY A 189 -32.80 10.29 -0.96
N GLU A 190 -31.59 10.16 -0.40
CA GLU A 190 -30.85 11.24 0.24
C GLU A 190 -29.81 11.84 -0.70
N LEU A 191 -29.55 13.15 -0.54
CA LEU A 191 -28.56 13.85 -1.34
C LEU A 191 -27.15 13.35 -0.99
N ILE A 192 -26.39 13.00 -2.02
CA ILE A 192 -24.94 12.79 -1.91
C ILE A 192 -24.26 14.15 -1.88
N ALA A 193 -24.32 14.86 -3.01
CA ALA A 193 -23.74 16.19 -3.16
C ALA A 193 -24.34 16.90 -4.38
N ILE A 194 -24.21 18.23 -4.40
CA ILE A 194 -24.38 19.06 -5.59
C ILE A 194 -22.98 19.53 -5.99
N VAL A 195 -22.49 19.05 -7.12
CA VAL A 195 -21.23 19.52 -7.70
C VAL A 195 -21.54 20.75 -8.54
N ASP A 196 -21.19 21.92 -8.02
CA ASP A 196 -21.34 23.19 -8.71
C ASP A 196 -20.22 23.40 -9.75
N LEU A 197 -20.60 23.55 -11.02
CA LEU A 197 -19.69 23.80 -12.14
C LEU A 197 -19.73 25.25 -12.61
N ALA A 198 -20.33 26.16 -11.82
CA ALA A 198 -20.27 27.59 -12.06
C ALA A 198 -18.81 28.05 -12.18
N GLY A 199 -18.50 28.78 -13.26
CA GLY A 199 -17.14 29.22 -13.60
C GLY A 199 -16.36 28.28 -14.52
N THR A 200 -16.94 27.13 -14.90
CA THR A 200 -16.33 26.23 -15.88
C THR A 200 -17.02 26.29 -17.26
N ASP A 201 -16.25 26.01 -18.31
CA ASP A 201 -16.78 25.88 -19.67
C ASP A 201 -17.42 24.50 -19.82
N VAL A 202 -18.75 24.47 -19.83
CA VAL A 202 -19.58 23.26 -19.84
C VAL A 202 -20.43 23.28 -21.11
N GLU A 203 -20.42 22.17 -21.83
CA GLU A 203 -21.28 21.92 -23.00
C GLU A 203 -22.35 20.88 -22.63
N PRO A 204 -23.48 20.81 -23.38
CA PRO A 204 -24.41 19.69 -23.25
C PRO A 204 -23.72 18.35 -23.51
N LEU A 205 -24.31 17.25 -23.03
CA LEU A 205 -23.76 15.93 -23.24
C LEU A 205 -23.68 15.59 -24.73
N LYS A 206 -22.58 14.93 -25.09
CA LYS A 206 -22.31 14.54 -26.46
C LYS A 206 -23.37 13.57 -26.98
N THR A 207 -24.02 13.91 -28.08
CA THR A 207 -24.97 13.01 -28.77
C THR A 207 -24.37 12.35 -30.01
N GLU A 208 -23.36 12.97 -30.61
CA GLU A 208 -22.70 12.47 -31.80
C GLU A 208 -21.97 11.15 -31.53
N GLY A 209 -22.08 10.21 -32.47
CA GLY A 209 -21.39 8.93 -32.41
C GLY A 209 -21.98 7.92 -31.42
N LEU A 210 -23.07 8.25 -30.72
CA LEU A 210 -23.75 7.31 -29.82
C LEU A 210 -24.41 6.18 -30.61
N LYS A 211 -23.97 4.96 -30.34
CA LYS A 211 -24.43 3.73 -30.99
C LYS A 211 -25.00 2.71 -30.02
N GLU A 212 -24.64 2.82 -28.75
CA GLU A 212 -25.09 1.90 -27.71
C GLU A 212 -24.93 2.53 -26.32
N ILE A 213 -25.74 2.03 -25.39
CA ILE A 213 -25.51 2.16 -23.95
C ILE A 213 -25.10 0.77 -23.45
N VAL A 214 -24.05 0.73 -22.65
CA VAL A 214 -23.48 -0.50 -22.09
C VAL A 214 -23.75 -0.52 -20.59
N ILE A 215 -24.33 -1.60 -20.08
CA ILE A 215 -24.64 -1.78 -18.66
C ILE A 215 -23.85 -2.97 -18.10
N GLY A 216 -23.18 -2.75 -16.97
CA GLY A 216 -22.45 -3.74 -16.18
C GLY A 216 -21.12 -4.21 -16.78
N ASN A 217 -20.43 -3.38 -17.55
CA ASN A 217 -19.13 -3.78 -18.12
C ASN A 217 -18.07 -3.97 -17.04
N GLU A 218 -17.63 -5.22 -16.88
CA GLU A 218 -16.72 -5.70 -15.82
C GLU A 218 -17.29 -5.60 -14.40
N PHE A 219 -18.49 -5.05 -14.22
CA PHE A 219 -19.16 -4.98 -12.92
C PHE A 219 -19.39 -6.37 -12.33
N ILE A 220 -19.22 -6.50 -11.02
CA ILE A 220 -19.43 -7.75 -10.30
C ILE A 220 -20.46 -7.48 -9.21
N GLY A 221 -21.66 -8.02 -9.39
CA GLY A 221 -22.79 -7.76 -8.51
C GLY A 221 -24.11 -7.88 -9.24
N PHE A 222 -25.11 -7.17 -8.75
CA PHE A 222 -26.46 -7.16 -9.27
C PHE A 222 -26.87 -5.75 -9.69
N ILE A 223 -27.57 -5.62 -10.81
CA ILE A 223 -28.11 -4.35 -11.33
C ILE A 223 -29.60 -4.56 -11.62
N ASP A 224 -30.43 -3.61 -11.20
CA ASP A 224 -31.87 -3.63 -11.45
C ASP A 224 -32.45 -2.23 -11.69
N ASP A 225 -33.67 -2.19 -12.24
CA ASP A 225 -34.55 -1.01 -12.36
C ASP A 225 -33.83 0.24 -12.89
N VAL A 226 -33.13 0.08 -14.02
CA VAL A 226 -32.41 1.17 -14.70
C VAL A 226 -33.39 2.05 -15.45
N ARG A 227 -33.41 3.34 -15.11
CA ARG A 227 -34.29 4.38 -15.65
C ARG A 227 -33.46 5.54 -16.20
N ILE A 228 -33.79 6.03 -17.39
CA ILE A 228 -33.17 7.20 -18.02
C ILE A 228 -34.26 8.21 -18.36
N TYR A 229 -34.11 9.41 -17.82
CA TYR A 229 -34.99 10.55 -18.00
C TYR A 229 -34.29 11.62 -18.83
N ASN A 230 -34.95 12.11 -19.88
CA ASN A 230 -34.51 13.28 -20.65
C ASN A 230 -35.03 14.58 -20.00
N GLU A 231 -34.93 14.66 -18.67
CA GLU A 231 -35.25 15.83 -17.85
C GLU A 231 -34.45 15.78 -16.54
N VAL A 232 -34.28 16.95 -15.93
CA VAL A 232 -33.66 17.11 -14.61
C VAL A 232 -34.72 16.84 -13.54
N LEU A 233 -34.55 15.75 -12.78
CA LEU A 233 -35.41 15.41 -11.64
C LEU A 233 -34.98 16.15 -10.36
N ASN A 234 -35.94 16.41 -9.48
CA ASN A 234 -35.73 17.05 -8.18
C ASN A 234 -35.75 16.02 -7.02
N ASN A 235 -35.39 16.47 -5.82
CA ASN A 235 -35.30 15.64 -4.62
C ASN A 235 -36.60 14.88 -4.31
N ASP A 236 -37.77 15.52 -4.49
CA ASP A 236 -39.06 14.92 -4.15
C ASP A 236 -39.36 13.72 -5.06
N VAL A 237 -39.11 13.86 -6.37
CA VAL A 237 -39.32 12.77 -7.34
C VAL A 237 -38.33 11.63 -7.11
N ILE A 238 -37.05 11.93 -6.84
CA ILE A 238 -36.07 10.88 -6.51
C ILE A 238 -36.45 10.14 -5.23
N SER A 239 -36.93 10.86 -4.22
CA SER A 239 -37.43 10.28 -2.98
C SER A 239 -38.65 9.40 -3.21
N GLU A 240 -39.57 9.80 -4.09
CA GLU A 240 -40.74 9.00 -4.46
C GLU A 240 -40.33 7.71 -5.19
N ILE A 241 -39.39 7.78 -6.14
CA ILE A 241 -38.84 6.62 -6.84
C ILE A 241 -38.25 5.62 -5.85
N TYR A 242 -37.36 6.08 -4.96
CA TYR A 242 -36.76 5.21 -3.94
C TYR A 242 -37.83 4.62 -3.01
N ASN A 243 -38.74 5.44 -2.48
CA ASN A 243 -39.78 4.99 -1.55
C ASN A 243 -40.74 3.98 -2.18
N GLY A 244 -40.93 4.00 -3.50
CA GLY A 244 -41.76 3.04 -4.22
C GLY A 244 -41.23 1.61 -4.16
N ASP A 245 -39.91 1.44 -4.16
CA ASP A 245 -39.26 0.12 -4.28
C ASP A 245 -38.40 -0.26 -3.05
N LYS A 246 -38.15 0.66 -2.10
CA LYS A 246 -37.21 0.45 -0.98
C LYS A 246 -37.52 -0.77 -0.12
N ASP A 247 -38.79 -1.08 0.15
CA ASP A 247 -39.16 -2.15 1.08
C ASP A 247 -38.83 -3.54 0.49
N PHE A 248 -38.75 -3.62 -0.85
CA PHE A 248 -38.32 -4.82 -1.54
C PHE A 248 -36.81 -5.07 -1.43
N TYR A 249 -35.99 -4.00 -1.49
CA TYR A 249 -34.53 -4.11 -1.53
C TYR A 249 -33.83 -3.94 -0.17
N LYS A 250 -34.33 -3.07 0.72
CA LYS A 250 -33.61 -2.58 1.92
C LYS A 250 -33.16 -3.68 2.89
N SER A 251 -33.87 -4.81 2.95
CA SER A 251 -33.54 -5.94 3.84
C SER A 251 -32.74 -7.06 3.16
N ARG A 252 -32.45 -6.91 1.86
CA ARG A 252 -31.80 -7.94 1.05
C ARG A 252 -30.28 -7.83 1.13
N HIS A 253 -29.65 -9.00 1.20
CA HIS A 253 -28.20 -9.15 1.13
C HIS A 253 -27.84 -10.24 0.11
N ASP A 254 -28.12 -9.96 -1.16
CA ASP A 254 -27.78 -10.87 -2.25
C ASP A 254 -26.26 -10.90 -2.46
N LYS A 255 -25.70 -12.10 -2.65
CA LYS A 255 -24.25 -12.33 -2.72
C LYS A 255 -23.91 -13.16 -3.95
N ILE A 256 -22.80 -12.82 -4.59
CA ILE A 256 -22.12 -13.73 -5.52
C ILE A 256 -21.16 -14.58 -4.68
N LEU A 257 -21.50 -15.86 -4.49
CA LEU A 257 -20.63 -16.78 -3.77
C LEU A 257 -19.40 -17.11 -4.62
N PRO A 258 -18.20 -17.16 -4.03
CA PRO A 258 -16.98 -17.45 -4.76
C PRO A 258 -16.90 -18.95 -5.05
N ASP A 259 -16.22 -19.32 -6.13
CA ASP A 259 -15.98 -20.73 -6.48
C ASP A 259 -15.18 -21.49 -5.40
N SER A 260 -14.50 -20.78 -4.50
CA SER A 260 -13.77 -21.33 -3.34
C SER A 260 -13.62 -20.30 -2.22
N LYS A 261 -13.79 -20.70 -0.96
CA LYS A 261 -13.42 -19.88 0.20
C LYS A 261 -11.91 -19.71 0.29
N MET A 262 -11.44 -18.49 0.57
CA MET A 262 -10.03 -18.24 0.84
C MET A 262 -9.61 -19.00 2.12
N VAL A 263 -8.57 -19.81 2.03
CA VAL A 263 -7.94 -20.41 3.21
C VAL A 263 -6.88 -19.43 3.70
N VAL A 264 -7.26 -18.60 4.67
CA VAL A 264 -6.31 -17.72 5.37
C VAL A 264 -5.50 -18.60 6.32
N TYR A 265 -4.17 -18.43 6.29
CA TYR A 265 -3.29 -19.12 7.22
C TYR A 265 -3.61 -18.72 8.66
N ASN A 266 -3.85 -19.71 9.49
CA ASN A 266 -3.86 -19.57 10.94
C ASN A 266 -2.59 -20.20 11.49
N TYR A 267 -1.97 -19.53 12.46
CA TYR A 267 -0.77 -20.04 13.10
C TYR A 267 -0.98 -21.44 13.67
N ASN A 268 0.00 -22.32 13.44
CA ASN A 268 0.09 -23.65 14.01
C ASN A 268 1.47 -23.84 14.62
N ASP A 269 1.56 -24.48 15.79
CA ASP A 269 2.84 -24.75 16.46
C ASP A 269 3.82 -25.57 15.61
N SER A 270 3.33 -26.35 14.65
CA SER A 270 4.20 -27.04 13.69
C SER A 270 5.01 -26.09 12.79
N ASP A 271 4.57 -24.84 12.64
CA ASP A 271 5.21 -23.79 11.86
C ASP A 271 6.15 -22.91 12.68
N LYS A 272 6.21 -23.07 14.02
CA LYS A 272 6.99 -22.22 14.95
C LYS A 272 8.41 -21.90 14.45
N VAL A 273 9.13 -22.89 13.94
CA VAL A 273 10.52 -22.76 13.47
C VAL A 273 10.69 -21.89 12.21
N LEU A 274 9.63 -21.70 11.41
CA LEU A 274 9.60 -20.74 10.31
C LEU A 274 9.01 -19.40 10.78
N TYR A 275 7.96 -19.48 11.61
CA TYR A 275 7.16 -18.34 12.05
C TYR A 275 7.90 -17.42 13.01
N ASP A 276 8.76 -17.94 13.88
CA ASP A 276 9.49 -17.09 14.84
C ASP A 276 10.54 -16.19 14.17
N ALA A 277 10.93 -16.47 12.92
CA ALA A 277 11.97 -15.75 12.18
C ALA A 277 13.24 -15.54 13.03
N TRP A 278 13.65 -14.29 13.33
CA TRP A 278 14.82 -13.99 14.15
C TRP A 278 14.53 -13.93 15.66
N LEU A 279 13.29 -14.18 16.09
CA LEU A 279 12.91 -14.31 17.51
C LEU A 279 12.78 -15.79 17.93
N GLY A 280 13.51 -16.68 17.25
CA GLY A 280 13.66 -18.07 17.65
C GLY A 280 14.50 -18.19 18.93
N TYR A 281 13.84 -18.28 20.09
CA TYR A 281 14.51 -18.43 21.40
C TYR A 281 15.02 -19.86 21.67
N SER A 282 15.67 -20.48 20.69
CA SER A 282 16.35 -21.78 20.82
C SER A 282 17.23 -21.86 22.08
N LYS A 283 17.20 -23.03 22.73
CA LYS A 283 17.96 -23.32 23.95
C LYS A 283 19.46 -23.12 23.75
N ASN A 284 20.11 -22.52 24.73
CA ASN A 284 21.57 -22.39 24.77
C ASN A 284 22.16 -23.44 25.73
N GLU A 285 23.09 -24.27 25.25
CA GLU A 285 23.74 -25.32 26.05
C GLU A 285 24.80 -24.75 27.01
N LYS A 286 25.32 -23.54 26.78
CA LYS A 286 26.28 -22.88 27.67
C LYS A 286 25.56 -22.02 28.70
N ASN A 287 25.50 -22.53 29.93
CA ASN A 287 24.71 -21.99 31.02
C ASN A 287 25.53 -21.16 32.03
N GLU A 288 26.21 -20.11 31.57
CA GLU A 288 27.04 -19.27 32.45
C GLU A 288 26.25 -18.09 33.07
N TYR A 289 25.13 -17.70 32.47
CA TYR A 289 24.37 -16.51 32.86
C TYR A 289 23.06 -16.77 33.61
N SER A 290 22.63 -18.04 33.81
CA SER A 290 21.37 -18.32 34.54
C SER A 290 21.30 -17.69 35.93
N ASN A 291 22.44 -17.54 36.61
CA ASN A 291 22.51 -16.92 37.93
C ASN A 291 22.17 -15.42 37.91
N LEU A 292 22.27 -14.75 36.76
CA LEU A 292 21.87 -13.34 36.55
C LEU A 292 20.35 -13.17 36.39
N PHE A 293 19.60 -14.26 36.19
CA PHE A 293 18.17 -14.21 35.88
C PHE A 293 17.33 -14.87 36.99
N LYS A 294 17.09 -14.13 38.08
CA LYS A 294 16.21 -14.61 39.18
C LYS A 294 14.84 -13.94 39.21
N LYS A 295 14.75 -12.65 38.88
CA LYS A 295 13.49 -11.90 38.81
C LYS A 295 13.64 -10.64 37.96
N ILE A 296 12.51 -10.11 37.52
CA ILE A 296 12.39 -8.79 36.88
C ILE A 296 11.62 -7.88 37.83
N ILE A 297 12.12 -6.66 38.03
CA ILE A 297 11.45 -5.62 38.82
C ILE A 297 10.81 -4.59 37.87
N ILE A 298 9.49 -4.40 38.01
CA ILE A 298 8.70 -3.40 37.27
C ILE A 298 7.80 -2.66 38.26
N GLN A 299 7.96 -1.34 38.35
CA GLN A 299 7.28 -0.49 39.35
C GLN A 299 6.10 0.32 38.77
N THR A 300 5.57 -0.09 37.62
CA THR A 300 4.54 0.63 36.87
C THR A 300 3.48 -0.32 36.28
N GLU A 301 2.30 0.24 35.97
CA GLU A 301 1.24 -0.40 35.19
C GLU A 301 1.33 -0.08 33.69
N ASN A 302 2.38 0.63 33.25
CA ASN A 302 2.57 0.99 31.85
C ASN A 302 2.69 -0.28 30.98
N PRO A 303 1.80 -0.48 29.98
CA PRO A 303 1.70 -1.75 29.28
C PRO A 303 2.91 -2.05 28.37
N THR A 304 3.62 -1.02 27.89
CA THR A 304 4.84 -1.21 27.09
C THR A 304 5.97 -1.78 27.95
N ILE A 305 6.13 -1.29 29.19
CA ILE A 305 7.15 -1.78 30.13
C ILE A 305 6.78 -3.19 30.62
N ILE A 306 5.50 -3.46 30.89
CA ILE A 306 5.02 -4.81 31.22
C ILE A 306 5.30 -5.79 30.06
N THR A 307 5.05 -5.36 28.82
CA THR A 307 5.34 -6.15 27.61
C THR A 307 6.82 -6.46 27.51
N ALA A 308 7.69 -5.49 27.80
CA ALA A 308 9.14 -5.70 27.86
C ALA A 308 9.53 -6.76 28.90
N GLY A 309 8.96 -6.70 30.11
CA GLY A 309 9.17 -7.74 31.12
C GLY A 309 8.73 -9.13 30.69
N ASN A 310 7.55 -9.22 30.05
CA ASN A 310 7.00 -10.49 29.56
C ASN A 310 7.85 -11.09 28.43
N GLU A 311 8.34 -10.27 27.51
CA GLU A 311 9.20 -10.75 26.42
C GLU A 311 10.54 -11.26 26.96
N LEU A 312 11.14 -10.54 27.91
CA LEU A 312 12.39 -10.98 28.55
C LEU A 312 12.19 -12.28 29.34
N LYS A 313 11.09 -12.38 30.09
CA LYS A 313 10.69 -13.61 30.79
C LYS A 313 10.55 -14.79 29.82
N LYS A 314 9.87 -14.57 28.68
CA LYS A 314 9.70 -15.59 27.63
C LYS A 314 11.04 -16.03 27.07
N ALA A 315 11.89 -15.09 26.66
CA ALA A 315 13.20 -15.36 26.09
C ALA A 315 14.09 -16.13 27.07
N VAL A 316 14.22 -15.68 28.32
CA VAL A 316 15.03 -16.36 29.35
C VAL A 316 14.51 -17.77 29.63
N ASN A 317 13.19 -17.97 29.67
CA ASN A 317 12.61 -19.28 29.88
C ASN A 317 12.92 -20.24 28.71
N GLU A 318 12.72 -19.80 27.47
CA GLU A 318 12.99 -20.62 26.28
C GLU A 318 14.49 -20.92 26.11
N ILE A 319 15.37 -19.94 26.38
CA ILE A 319 16.82 -20.06 26.21
C ILE A 319 17.47 -20.92 27.31
N PHE A 320 17.12 -20.67 28.58
CA PHE A 320 17.82 -21.25 29.74
C PHE A 320 16.98 -22.27 30.53
N GLY A 321 15.66 -22.35 30.30
CA GLY A 321 14.77 -23.18 31.12
C GLY A 321 14.54 -22.64 32.54
N VAL A 322 14.86 -21.36 32.78
CA VAL A 322 14.74 -20.72 34.09
C VAL A 322 13.40 -19.97 34.18
N SER A 323 12.76 -20.01 35.35
CA SER A 323 11.57 -19.20 35.63
C SER A 323 12.00 -17.81 36.10
N LEU A 324 11.53 -16.77 35.41
CA LEU A 324 11.85 -15.38 35.71
C LEU A 324 10.58 -14.63 36.16
N PRO A 325 10.21 -14.67 37.46
CA PRO A 325 9.05 -13.96 37.97
C PRO A 325 9.19 -12.43 37.85
N ILE A 326 8.05 -11.75 37.67
CA ILE A 326 7.96 -10.29 37.62
C ILE A 326 7.38 -9.80 38.94
N ASN A 327 8.09 -8.89 39.62
CA ASN A 327 7.71 -8.33 40.91
C ASN A 327 7.72 -6.79 40.86
N SER A 328 7.03 -6.15 41.81
CA SER A 328 7.02 -4.68 41.95
C SER A 328 7.93 -4.16 43.07
N GLN A 329 8.42 -5.04 43.96
CA GLN A 329 9.27 -4.67 45.09
C GLN A 329 10.71 -5.17 44.92
N ILE A 330 11.66 -4.33 45.32
CA ILE A 330 13.07 -4.69 45.45
C ILE A 330 13.23 -5.52 46.73
N GLU A 331 13.92 -6.65 46.66
CA GLU A 331 14.28 -7.45 47.84
C GLU A 331 15.80 -7.67 47.88
N SER A 332 16.30 -8.34 48.92
CA SER A 332 17.74 -8.51 49.21
C SER A 332 18.54 -9.31 48.18
N GLU A 333 17.89 -9.90 47.18
CA GLU A 333 18.53 -10.45 45.99
C GLU A 333 18.05 -9.65 44.79
N GLY A 334 18.93 -8.94 44.08
CA GLY A 334 18.57 -8.09 42.96
C GLY A 334 18.76 -8.79 41.63
N ASN A 335 17.77 -8.77 40.75
CA ASN A 335 17.91 -9.07 39.32
C ASN A 335 16.95 -8.18 38.51
N ILE A 336 17.33 -7.97 37.26
CA ILE A 336 16.85 -7.03 36.22
C ILE A 336 15.77 -6.01 36.61
N LEU A 337 16.09 -4.72 36.52
CA LEU A 337 15.15 -3.61 36.69
C LEU A 337 14.81 -2.97 35.34
N LEU A 338 13.52 -2.77 35.06
CA LEU A 338 13.03 -2.12 33.84
C LEU A 338 12.20 -0.87 34.19
N GLY A 339 12.42 0.26 33.52
CA GLY A 339 11.53 1.41 33.67
C GLY A 339 12.04 2.73 33.08
N THR A 340 11.31 3.80 33.39
CA THR A 340 11.68 5.18 33.05
C THR A 340 11.64 6.05 34.32
N PRO A 341 12.26 7.24 34.34
CA PRO A 341 12.17 8.16 35.47
C PRO A 341 10.74 8.60 35.83
N ASN A 342 9.82 8.61 34.86
CA ASN A 342 8.42 8.98 35.09
C ASN A 342 7.58 7.84 35.68
N GLU A 343 8.04 6.60 35.51
CA GLU A 343 7.29 5.38 35.85
C GLU A 343 7.91 4.65 37.07
N SER A 344 9.12 5.02 37.48
CA SER A 344 9.85 4.41 38.60
C SER A 344 10.70 5.44 39.34
N GLU A 345 10.37 5.70 40.61
CA GLU A 345 11.17 6.57 41.49
C GLU A 345 12.59 6.04 41.72
N LEU A 346 12.79 4.72 41.61
CA LEU A 346 14.12 4.11 41.69
C LEU A 346 14.96 4.45 40.44
N ILE A 347 14.43 4.24 39.24
CA ILE A 347 15.12 4.65 38.01
C ILE A 347 15.43 6.15 38.07
N LYS A 348 14.47 6.95 38.51
CA LYS A 348 14.63 8.40 38.69
C LYS A 348 15.79 8.74 39.65
N SER A 349 15.91 8.07 40.79
CA SER A 349 16.99 8.29 41.75
C SER A 349 18.38 7.95 41.19
N PHE A 350 18.46 7.04 40.22
CA PHE A 350 19.69 6.61 39.55
C PHE A 350 19.92 7.26 38.18
N SER A 351 19.12 8.26 37.78
CA SER A 351 19.18 8.84 36.42
C SER A 351 20.58 9.32 36.02
N SER A 352 21.34 9.88 36.96
CA SER A 352 22.72 10.36 36.72
C SER A 352 23.73 9.21 36.60
N GLU A 353 23.55 8.11 37.34
CA GLU A 353 24.42 6.92 37.25
C GLU A 353 24.13 6.14 35.96
N LEU A 354 22.87 6.14 35.54
CA LEU A 354 22.39 5.56 34.28
C LEU A 354 22.63 6.47 33.06
N GLU A 355 23.13 7.69 33.26
CA GLU A 355 23.43 8.66 32.18
C GLU A 355 22.24 8.90 31.25
N LEU A 356 21.03 9.02 31.82
CA LEU A 356 19.79 9.20 31.05
C LEU A 356 19.72 10.54 30.30
N ASP A 357 20.58 11.50 30.64
CA ASP A 357 20.78 12.73 29.87
C ASP A 357 21.40 12.48 28.49
N LYS A 358 22.06 11.34 28.29
CA LYS A 358 22.62 10.89 27.00
C LYS A 358 21.66 10.01 26.19
N VAL A 359 20.51 9.64 26.76
CA VAL A 359 19.50 8.83 26.07
C VAL A 359 18.56 9.75 25.31
N GLU A 360 18.51 9.61 23.99
CA GLU A 360 17.72 10.46 23.09
C GLU A 360 16.49 9.72 22.58
N ASN A 361 15.36 10.42 22.43
CA ASN A 361 14.12 9.90 21.84
C ASN A 361 13.69 8.56 22.49
N ASP A 362 13.49 7.53 21.66
CA ASP A 362 13.20 6.14 22.00
C ASP A 362 14.46 5.27 22.16
N GLY A 363 15.62 5.88 22.43
CA GLY A 363 16.85 5.21 22.85
C GLY A 363 16.77 4.62 24.27
N PHE A 364 17.83 3.92 24.66
CA PHE A 364 17.90 3.24 25.95
C PHE A 364 19.32 3.10 26.49
N VAL A 365 19.40 2.75 27.78
CA VAL A 365 20.62 2.30 28.45
C VAL A 365 20.41 0.90 29.03
N ILE A 366 21.43 0.06 28.90
CA ILE A 366 21.58 -1.23 29.59
C ILE A 366 22.83 -1.14 30.46
N LYS A 367 22.65 -1.10 31.78
CA LYS A 367 23.76 -0.86 32.71
C LYS A 367 23.65 -1.68 33.98
N THR A 368 24.78 -2.24 34.44
CA THR A 368 24.88 -2.85 35.77
C THR A 368 25.17 -1.79 36.82
N ILE A 369 24.29 -1.63 37.81
CA ILE A 369 24.47 -0.72 38.95
C ILE A 369 24.39 -1.47 40.29
N LYS A 370 24.81 -0.82 41.38
CA LYS A 370 24.70 -1.39 42.74
C LYS A 370 23.59 -0.72 43.54
N ILE A 371 22.61 -1.51 43.98
CA ILE A 371 21.53 -1.07 44.86
C ILE A 371 21.64 -1.84 46.18
N ASN A 372 21.86 -1.13 47.28
CA ASN A 372 22.07 -1.71 48.62
C ASN A 372 23.18 -2.79 48.68
N GLY A 373 24.25 -2.63 47.87
CA GLY A 373 25.38 -3.55 47.81
C GLY A 373 25.19 -4.75 46.87
N ASN A 374 24.00 -4.95 46.29
CA ASN A 374 23.70 -5.98 45.31
C ASN A 374 23.79 -5.41 43.88
N SER A 375 24.26 -6.21 42.93
CA SER A 375 24.29 -5.84 41.51
C SER A 375 22.91 -6.00 40.86
N PHE A 376 22.51 -5.01 40.07
CA PHE A 376 21.29 -5.03 39.26
C PHE A 376 21.63 -4.68 37.82
N LEU A 377 21.22 -5.51 36.88
CA LEU A 377 21.17 -5.12 35.48
C LEU A 377 19.94 -4.22 35.26
N VAL A 378 20.13 -3.04 34.69
CA VAL A 378 19.05 -2.07 34.51
C VAL A 378 18.86 -1.82 33.02
N ILE A 379 17.62 -1.89 32.56
CA ILE A 379 17.21 -1.34 31.26
C ILE A 379 16.35 -0.12 31.53
N ALA A 380 16.86 1.05 31.15
CA ALA A 380 16.18 2.30 31.36
C ALA A 380 16.11 3.14 30.09
N ALA A 381 15.09 3.99 30.02
CA ALA A 381 14.91 4.93 28.93
C ALA A 381 14.13 6.17 29.40
N ASN A 382 14.13 7.23 28.58
CA ASN A 382 13.32 8.42 28.84
C ASN A 382 11.83 8.21 28.48
N GLU A 383 11.55 7.31 27.54
CA GLU A 383 10.19 6.91 27.13
C GLU A 383 10.00 5.38 27.24
N PRO A 384 8.77 4.88 27.50
CA PRO A 384 8.49 3.44 27.58
C PRO A 384 8.93 2.64 26.34
N ALA A 385 8.90 3.24 25.14
CA ALA A 385 9.34 2.60 23.91
C ALA A 385 10.83 2.18 23.96
N GLY A 386 11.69 3.01 24.56
CA GLY A 386 13.11 2.66 24.72
C GLY A 386 13.32 1.43 25.60
N VAL A 387 12.47 1.20 26.61
CA VAL A 387 12.57 0.02 27.48
C VAL A 387 12.33 -1.28 26.72
N ILE A 388 11.32 -1.33 25.83
CA ILE A 388 11.07 -2.54 25.02
C ILE A 388 12.17 -2.75 23.96
N PHE A 389 12.68 -1.71 23.33
CA PHE A 389 13.81 -1.82 22.40
C PHE A 389 15.09 -2.28 23.11
N GLY A 390 15.38 -1.74 24.30
CA GLY A 390 16.50 -2.18 25.13
C GLY A 390 16.38 -3.62 25.62
N THR A 391 15.15 -4.08 25.88
CA THR A 391 14.89 -5.50 26.16
C THR A 391 15.26 -6.40 24.98
N PHE A 392 14.86 -6.04 23.76
CA PHE A 392 15.23 -6.83 22.58
C PHE A 392 16.74 -6.82 22.33
N GLU A 393 17.41 -5.68 22.56
CA GLU A 393 18.87 -5.62 22.49
C GLU A 393 19.52 -6.51 23.56
N LEU A 394 19.03 -6.53 24.81
CA LEU A 394 19.55 -7.46 25.82
C LEU A 394 19.35 -8.92 25.40
N ILE A 395 18.19 -9.27 24.85
CA ILE A 395 17.91 -10.62 24.33
C ILE A 395 18.88 -10.97 23.19
N ASN A 396 19.18 -10.03 22.31
CA ASN A 396 20.17 -10.20 21.26
C ASN A 396 21.57 -10.44 21.85
N LYS A 397 22.02 -9.64 22.81
CA LYS A 397 23.30 -9.83 23.52
C LYS A 397 23.40 -11.20 24.21
N ILE A 398 22.31 -11.65 24.83
CA ILE A 398 22.20 -13.00 25.39
C ILE A 398 22.41 -14.07 24.30
N LYS A 399 21.76 -13.90 23.15
CA LYS A 399 21.83 -14.84 22.02
C LYS A 399 23.23 -14.88 21.40
N GLN A 400 23.91 -13.73 21.32
CA GLN A 400 25.28 -13.62 20.85
C GLN A 400 26.33 -14.07 21.87
N GLN A 401 25.92 -14.48 23.07
CA GLN A 401 26.81 -14.91 24.16
C GLN A 401 27.80 -13.80 24.58
N GLU A 402 27.35 -12.54 24.53
CA GLU A 402 28.13 -11.41 25.05
C GLU A 402 28.25 -11.50 26.59
N ASN A 403 29.31 -10.90 27.14
CA ASN A 403 29.49 -10.83 28.58
C ASN A 403 28.49 -9.85 29.23
N LEU A 404 27.59 -10.38 30.07
CA LEU A 404 26.52 -9.62 30.72
C LEU A 404 26.87 -9.09 32.12
N ALA A 405 28.04 -9.45 32.68
CA ALA A 405 28.34 -9.19 34.10
C ALA A 405 28.47 -7.68 34.42
N ASP A 406 29.14 -6.93 33.53
CA ASP A 406 29.47 -5.51 33.70
C ASP A 406 29.06 -4.69 32.47
N LEU A 407 27.79 -4.80 32.07
CA LEU A 407 27.27 -4.03 30.94
C LEU A 407 27.20 -2.54 31.28
N ASP A 408 27.65 -1.71 30.34
CA ASP A 408 27.48 -0.26 30.32
C ASP A 408 27.30 0.17 28.85
N PHE A 409 26.05 0.19 28.40
CA PHE A 409 25.72 0.32 26.99
C PHE A 409 24.56 1.30 26.80
N ILE A 410 24.80 2.37 26.03
CA ILE A 410 23.77 3.34 25.61
C ILE A 410 23.59 3.23 24.10
N SER A 411 22.35 3.21 23.65
CA SER A 411 22.02 3.13 22.23
C SER A 411 20.88 4.07 21.88
N ASN A 412 21.12 4.94 20.90
CA ASN A 412 20.16 5.91 20.40
C ASN A 412 19.95 5.71 18.90
N PRO A 413 18.70 5.72 18.40
CA PRO A 413 18.45 5.59 16.97
C PRO A 413 18.87 6.85 16.21
N LYS A 414 19.39 6.68 14.99
CA LYS A 414 19.77 7.80 14.10
C LYS A 414 18.62 8.37 13.30
N VAL A 415 17.64 7.53 12.93
CA VAL A 415 16.44 7.98 12.21
C VAL A 415 15.27 8.09 13.17
N LYS A 416 14.60 9.25 13.18
CA LYS A 416 13.49 9.57 14.08
C LYS A 416 12.27 8.68 13.82
N ILE A 417 11.80 8.65 12.56
CA ILE A 417 10.62 7.88 12.14
C ILE A 417 11.09 6.67 11.36
N ARG A 418 10.94 5.48 11.94
CA ARG A 418 11.32 4.21 11.34
C ARG A 418 10.02 3.44 11.14
N ILE A 419 9.42 3.63 9.97
CA ILE A 419 8.04 3.22 9.68
C ILE A 419 7.99 2.06 8.69
N ILE A 420 7.21 1.02 9.02
CA ILE A 420 6.73 0.05 8.03
C ILE A 420 5.40 0.52 7.46
N GLY A 421 5.35 0.76 6.16
CA GLY A 421 4.10 1.04 5.44
C GLY A 421 3.63 -0.22 4.72
N HIS A 422 2.48 -0.75 5.09
CA HIS A 422 1.87 -1.88 4.41
C HIS A 422 1.07 -1.43 3.21
N TRP A 423 1.05 -2.28 2.21
CA TRP A 423 0.26 -2.13 1.00
C TRP A 423 -0.89 -3.15 1.01
N ASP A 424 -1.74 -3.00 2.03
CA ASP A 424 -2.67 -4.02 2.47
C ASP A 424 -4.13 -3.53 2.46
N TRP A 425 -5.00 -4.36 1.90
CA TRP A 425 -6.45 -4.25 2.05
C TRP A 425 -6.90 -5.04 3.28
N PHE A 426 -7.55 -4.38 4.24
CA PHE A 426 -8.01 -5.03 5.46
C PHE A 426 -9.09 -6.08 5.13
N ARG A 427 -8.89 -7.30 5.64
CA ARG A 427 -9.89 -8.38 5.52
C ARG A 427 -11.06 -8.18 6.48
N GLY A 428 -12.07 -9.04 6.40
CA GLY A 428 -13.17 -9.17 7.36
C GLY A 428 -14.31 -8.15 7.17
N THR A 429 -14.49 -7.62 5.97
CA THR A 429 -15.70 -6.88 5.57
C THR A 429 -16.81 -7.84 5.12
N GLU A 430 -18.07 -7.39 5.11
CA GLU A 430 -19.22 -8.20 4.64
C GLU A 430 -19.17 -8.43 3.12
N GLY A 431 -18.37 -9.39 2.66
CA GLY A 431 -18.18 -9.60 1.22
C GLY A 431 -16.81 -10.07 0.77
N ASP A 432 -15.92 -10.34 1.72
CA ASP A 432 -14.55 -10.88 1.57
C ASP A 432 -14.44 -12.26 0.87
N ASP A 433 -15.45 -12.63 0.12
CA ASP A 433 -15.52 -13.74 -0.82
C ASP A 433 -14.94 -13.29 -2.18
N TRP A 434 -13.65 -12.98 -2.20
CA TRP A 434 -12.94 -12.36 -3.33
C TRP A 434 -13.13 -13.11 -4.66
N ASN A 435 -14.10 -12.65 -5.46
CA ASN A 435 -14.58 -13.21 -6.71
C ASN A 435 -13.47 -13.48 -7.75
N GLY A 436 -12.83 -14.65 -7.67
CA GLY A 436 -11.99 -15.21 -8.74
C GLY A 436 -10.59 -14.61 -8.88
N LYS A 437 -10.12 -13.77 -7.94
CA LYS A 437 -8.71 -13.37 -7.91
C LYS A 437 -7.89 -14.54 -7.40
N LYS A 438 -7.12 -15.17 -8.30
CA LYS A 438 -6.06 -16.09 -7.88
C LYS A 438 -5.06 -15.29 -7.05
N ILE A 439 -5.10 -15.44 -5.74
CA ILE A 439 -3.94 -15.15 -4.89
C ILE A 439 -2.81 -15.97 -5.48
N ASN A 440 -1.87 -15.29 -6.12
CA ASN A 440 -0.63 -15.93 -6.53
C ASN A 440 0.33 -15.74 -5.35
N PRO A 441 0.58 -16.77 -4.52
CA PRO A 441 1.51 -16.66 -3.39
C PRO A 441 2.96 -16.34 -3.84
N TYR A 442 3.22 -16.40 -5.15
CA TYR A 442 4.49 -16.06 -5.78
C TYR A 442 4.53 -14.65 -6.41
N ASN A 443 3.46 -13.84 -6.29
CA ASN A 443 3.45 -12.43 -6.70
C ASN A 443 3.04 -11.52 -5.51
N TRP A 444 3.81 -10.47 -5.28
CA TRP A 444 3.55 -9.45 -4.26
C TRP A 444 2.19 -8.74 -4.45
N GLU A 445 1.70 -8.57 -5.68
CA GLU A 445 0.37 -7.97 -5.93
C GLU A 445 -0.76 -8.82 -5.37
N GLY A 446 -0.59 -10.15 -5.34
CA GLY A 446 -1.57 -11.08 -4.74
C GLY A 446 -1.62 -10.99 -3.22
N ASN A 447 -0.53 -10.57 -2.57
CA ASN A 447 -0.47 -10.45 -1.10
C ASN A 447 -1.26 -9.24 -0.58
N ARG A 448 -1.41 -8.18 -1.38
CA ARG A 448 -2.18 -6.98 -0.99
C ARG A 448 -3.62 -7.30 -0.57
N TYR A 449 -4.19 -8.36 -1.14
CA TYR A 449 -5.57 -8.81 -0.91
C TYR A 449 -5.70 -9.87 0.19
N ASN A 450 -4.58 -10.37 0.72
CA ASN A 450 -4.56 -11.34 1.81
C ASN A 450 -3.72 -10.76 2.96
N SER A 451 -4.22 -9.69 3.55
CA SER A 451 -3.54 -8.94 4.61
C SER A 451 -3.51 -9.72 5.94
N ILE A 452 -2.48 -9.47 6.75
CA ILE A 452 -2.47 -9.88 8.16
C ILE A 452 -3.47 -9.08 9.02
N TYR A 453 -3.95 -7.94 8.51
CA TYR A 453 -4.93 -7.09 9.17
C TYR A 453 -6.35 -7.48 8.75
N SER A 454 -7.22 -7.65 9.74
CA SER A 454 -8.63 -7.97 9.54
C SER A 454 -9.48 -7.24 10.57
N TRP A 455 -10.55 -6.60 10.10
CA TRP A 455 -11.57 -5.99 10.96
C TRP A 455 -12.26 -7.03 11.84
N GLU A 456 -12.57 -8.21 11.30
CA GLU A 456 -13.15 -9.31 12.06
C GLU A 456 -12.19 -9.85 13.13
N ASP A 457 -10.91 -10.08 12.79
CA ASP A 457 -9.93 -10.57 13.76
C ASP A 457 -9.72 -9.55 14.90
N LEU A 458 -9.67 -8.25 14.59
CA LEU A 458 -9.59 -7.18 15.60
C LEU A 458 -10.84 -7.11 16.49
N ARG A 459 -12.03 -7.30 15.92
CA ARG A 459 -13.30 -7.27 16.64
C ARG A 459 -13.50 -8.48 17.55
N THR A 460 -13.06 -9.65 17.09
CA THR A 460 -13.19 -10.92 17.82
C THR A 460 -12.01 -11.18 18.77
N GLY A 461 -10.92 -10.43 18.64
CA GLY A 461 -9.71 -10.59 19.46
C GLY A 461 -8.74 -11.66 18.96
N ASN A 462 -8.86 -12.11 17.70
CA ASN A 462 -7.92 -13.03 17.06
C ASN A 462 -6.65 -12.32 16.58
N THR A 463 -5.94 -11.67 17.50
CA THR A 463 -4.89 -10.67 17.18
C THR A 463 -3.47 -11.22 17.14
N LYS A 464 -3.28 -12.54 17.29
CA LYS A 464 -1.95 -13.17 17.41
C LYS A 464 -0.98 -12.79 16.27
N LEU A 465 -1.43 -12.85 15.01
CA LEU A 465 -0.58 -12.51 13.87
C LEU A 465 -0.11 -11.04 13.93
N ILE A 466 -1.00 -10.13 14.31
CA ILE A 466 -0.71 -8.69 14.43
C ILE A 466 0.26 -8.43 15.59
N GLU A 467 0.02 -9.05 16.74
CA GLU A 467 0.87 -8.95 17.92
C GLU A 467 2.28 -9.46 17.65
N ASP A 468 2.40 -10.65 17.05
CA ASP A 468 3.69 -11.26 16.74
C ASP A 468 4.44 -10.49 15.65
N TRP A 469 3.72 -9.90 14.69
CA TRP A 469 4.31 -9.01 13.70
C TRP A 469 4.87 -7.73 14.32
N ALA A 470 4.10 -7.07 15.19
CA ALA A 470 4.56 -5.89 15.93
C ALA A 470 5.80 -6.23 16.79
N ARG A 471 5.80 -7.42 17.38
CA ARG A 471 6.90 -7.97 18.18
C ARG A 471 8.19 -8.17 17.37
N LEU A 472 8.09 -8.74 16.16
CA LEU A 472 9.21 -8.83 15.22
C LEU A 472 9.72 -7.44 14.85
N LEU A 473 8.84 -6.54 14.42
CA LEU A 473 9.24 -5.20 13.98
C LEU A 473 9.95 -4.40 15.08
N ALA A 474 9.42 -4.39 16.31
CA ALA A 474 10.04 -3.71 17.43
C ALA A 474 11.45 -4.25 17.75
N SER A 475 11.64 -5.57 17.65
CA SER A 475 12.96 -6.17 17.89
C SER A 475 14.03 -5.80 16.86
N ALA A 476 13.62 -5.41 15.64
CA ALA A 476 14.52 -4.87 14.62
C ALA A 476 14.70 -3.34 14.74
N GLY A 477 13.97 -2.67 15.62
CA GLY A 477 14.07 -1.23 15.89
C GLY A 477 13.02 -0.36 15.20
N TRP A 478 12.01 -0.93 14.55
CA TRP A 478 10.90 -0.16 13.95
C TRP A 478 10.03 0.48 15.04
N ASN A 479 9.63 1.75 14.87
CA ASN A 479 8.82 2.49 15.85
C ASN A 479 7.51 3.05 15.29
N ALA A 480 7.18 2.76 14.03
CA ALA A 480 5.94 3.20 13.42
C ALA A 480 5.42 2.17 12.42
N ILE A 481 4.09 2.10 12.27
CA ILE A 481 3.41 1.30 11.26
C ILE A 481 2.28 2.10 10.63
N CYS A 482 2.18 2.06 9.30
CA CYS A 482 0.96 2.35 8.58
C CYS A 482 0.40 1.02 8.03
N PRO A 483 -0.73 0.50 8.52
CA PRO A 483 -1.20 -0.85 8.19
C PRO A 483 -2.00 -0.89 6.87
N THR A 484 -2.30 0.26 6.27
CA THR A 484 -3.25 0.37 5.15
C THR A 484 -2.59 0.66 3.82
N GLU A 485 -3.18 0.08 2.78
CA GLU A 485 -2.86 0.35 1.38
C GLU A 485 -2.85 1.85 1.08
N ILE A 486 -1.73 2.29 0.49
CA ILE A 486 -1.48 3.68 0.17
C ILE A 486 -2.41 4.20 -0.93
N ASN A 487 -2.93 3.29 -1.76
CA ASN A 487 -3.90 3.60 -2.80
C ASN A 487 -5.35 3.60 -2.30
N TRP A 488 -5.66 4.38 -1.27
CA TRP A 488 -6.93 4.37 -0.52
C TRP A 488 -8.19 3.89 -1.27
N GLN A 489 -8.93 2.98 -0.63
CA GLN A 489 -10.29 2.50 -0.99
C GLN A 489 -11.17 2.42 0.26
N ALA A 490 -12.49 2.36 0.07
CA ALA A 490 -13.50 2.29 1.13
C ALA A 490 -13.23 1.17 2.16
N GLN A 491 -12.68 0.02 1.74
CA GLN A 491 -12.36 -1.10 2.62
C GLN A 491 -11.39 -0.76 3.76
N ASN A 492 -10.56 0.28 3.58
CA ASN A 492 -9.64 0.79 4.58
C ASN A 492 -10.19 2.05 5.30
N ASN A 493 -11.50 2.33 5.19
CA ASN A 493 -12.16 3.44 5.87
C ASN A 493 -12.24 3.17 7.38
N PHE A 494 -11.31 3.74 8.13
CA PHE A 494 -11.18 3.52 9.57
C PHE A 494 -12.31 4.14 10.40
N LEU A 495 -13.05 5.13 9.86
CA LEU A 495 -14.10 5.82 10.60
C LEU A 495 -15.25 4.87 10.99
N GLU A 496 -15.50 3.85 10.16
CA GLU A 496 -16.50 2.79 10.42
C GLU A 496 -15.99 1.70 11.38
N HIS A 497 -14.70 1.73 11.76
CA HIS A 497 -14.02 0.68 12.50
C HIS A 497 -13.17 1.21 13.68
N MET A 498 -13.60 2.31 14.29
CA MET A 498 -12.80 3.00 15.32
C MET A 498 -12.53 2.18 16.59
N ASP A 499 -13.33 1.16 16.90
CA ASP A 499 -13.07 0.24 18.01
C ASP A 499 -11.91 -0.71 17.67
N GLU A 500 -11.91 -1.27 16.46
CA GLU A 500 -10.85 -2.10 15.92
C GLU A 500 -9.54 -1.33 15.76
N VAL A 501 -9.60 -0.07 15.30
CA VAL A 501 -8.43 0.82 15.17
C VAL A 501 -7.79 1.10 16.54
N VAL A 502 -8.60 1.29 17.59
CA VAL A 502 -8.10 1.45 18.96
C VAL A 502 -7.44 0.16 19.47
N THR A 503 -8.01 -1.01 19.17
CA THR A 503 -7.39 -2.31 19.51
C THR A 503 -6.04 -2.47 18.83
N LEU A 504 -5.95 -2.16 17.53
CA LEU A 504 -4.69 -2.18 16.79
C LEU A 504 -3.68 -1.21 17.40
N ALA A 505 -4.06 0.03 17.68
CA ALA A 505 -3.18 1.03 18.27
C ALA A 505 -2.63 0.60 19.64
N LYS A 506 -3.44 -0.08 20.47
CA LYS A 506 -3.00 -0.63 21.77
C LYS A 506 -1.94 -1.72 21.58
N ILE A 507 -2.15 -2.64 20.63
CA ILE A 507 -1.18 -3.69 20.30
C ILE A 507 0.15 -3.07 19.89
N LEU A 508 0.12 -2.09 18.97
CA LEU A 508 1.33 -1.42 18.50
C LEU A 508 2.04 -0.65 19.63
N ARG A 509 1.29 0.07 20.47
CA ARG A 509 1.85 0.80 21.62
C ARG A 509 2.60 -0.12 22.59
N ASN A 510 2.09 -1.33 22.82
CA ASN A 510 2.75 -2.30 23.72
C ASN A 510 4.18 -2.64 23.26
N TYR A 511 4.46 -2.52 21.96
CA TYR A 511 5.78 -2.73 21.37
C TYR A 511 6.51 -1.43 21.01
N GLY A 512 6.07 -0.28 21.54
CA GLY A 512 6.72 1.02 21.28
C GLY A 512 6.48 1.55 19.85
N ILE A 513 5.46 1.03 19.15
CA ILE A 513 5.17 1.38 17.76
C ILE A 513 3.99 2.36 17.70
N LYS A 514 4.16 3.49 17.01
CA LYS A 514 3.08 4.44 16.71
C LYS A 514 2.26 3.99 15.50
N LEU A 515 0.94 4.18 15.57
CA LEU A 515 0.04 3.96 14.45
C LEU A 515 0.00 5.20 13.56
N TYR A 516 0.23 5.03 12.26
CA TYR A 516 -0.08 5.98 11.20
C TYR A 516 -1.19 5.41 10.32
N TRP A 517 -1.87 6.25 9.53
CA TRP A 517 -2.90 5.79 8.59
C TRP A 517 -2.76 6.46 7.23
N SER A 518 -3.15 5.76 6.15
CA SER A 518 -3.29 6.34 4.82
C SER A 518 -4.76 6.68 4.53
N PRO A 519 -5.27 7.88 4.91
CA PRO A 519 -6.63 8.28 4.59
C PRO A 519 -6.77 8.79 3.14
N ASN A 520 -8.01 8.94 2.69
CA ASN A 520 -8.30 9.79 1.54
C ASN A 520 -7.92 11.25 1.85
N PHE A 521 -7.51 12.02 0.85
CA PHE A 521 -7.16 13.42 1.01
C PHE A 521 -8.31 14.30 1.55
N LEU A 522 -9.58 14.00 1.23
CA LEU A 522 -10.72 14.75 1.79
C LEU A 522 -10.88 14.50 3.29
N LEU A 523 -10.78 13.24 3.72
CA LEU A 523 -10.78 12.88 5.14
C LEU A 523 -9.59 13.55 5.86
N ALA A 524 -8.43 13.62 5.22
CA ALA A 524 -7.26 14.29 5.81
C ALA A 524 -7.42 15.82 5.92
N LEU A 525 -8.22 16.43 5.05
CA LEU A 525 -8.53 17.87 5.08
C LEU A 525 -9.59 18.23 6.12
N ASP A 526 -10.32 17.25 6.65
CA ASP A 526 -11.36 17.48 7.64
C ASP A 526 -10.79 17.42 9.07
N GLN A 527 -10.95 18.53 9.82
CA GLN A 527 -10.55 18.61 11.21
C GLN A 527 -11.28 17.57 12.08
N ALA A 528 -12.57 17.29 11.82
CA ALA A 528 -13.34 16.36 12.64
C ALA A 528 -12.81 14.92 12.55
N THR A 529 -12.26 14.55 11.39
CA THR A 529 -11.56 13.29 11.19
C THR A 529 -10.31 13.20 12.08
N ALA A 530 -9.49 14.26 12.13
CA ALA A 530 -8.33 14.31 13.03
C ALA A 530 -8.76 14.24 14.50
N ASP A 531 -9.75 15.05 14.91
CA ASP A 531 -10.29 15.08 16.27
C ASP A 531 -10.77 13.69 16.71
N THR A 532 -11.51 12.98 15.84
CA THR A 532 -12.00 11.63 16.10
C THR A 532 -10.85 10.64 16.38
N LEU A 533 -9.79 10.67 15.58
CA LEU A 533 -8.62 9.81 15.78
C LEU A 533 -7.89 10.13 17.09
N TYR A 534 -7.51 11.40 17.32
CA TYR A 534 -6.69 11.76 18.48
C TYR A 534 -7.45 11.70 19.80
N ASN A 535 -8.77 11.93 19.81
CA ASN A 535 -9.59 11.72 21.01
C ASN A 535 -9.60 10.25 21.45
N ARG A 536 -9.58 9.33 20.48
CA ARG A 536 -9.61 7.87 20.72
C ARG A 536 -8.20 7.29 20.91
N ILE A 537 -7.19 7.89 20.27
CA ILE A 537 -5.80 7.44 20.22
C ILE A 537 -4.88 8.66 20.38
N PRO A 538 -4.66 9.16 21.61
CA PRO A 538 -3.87 10.38 21.85
C PRO A 538 -2.39 10.31 21.41
N TYR A 539 -1.91 9.10 21.09
CA TYR A 539 -0.55 8.80 20.65
C TYR A 539 -0.48 8.37 19.17
N PHE A 540 -1.53 8.67 18.39
CA PHE A 540 -1.53 8.49 16.94
C PHE A 540 -0.37 9.28 16.31
N GLY A 541 0.31 8.69 15.32
CA GLY A 541 1.48 9.28 14.69
C GLY A 541 1.14 10.32 13.62
N GLY A 542 0.06 10.09 12.86
CA GLY A 542 -0.39 10.96 11.79
C GLY A 542 -0.67 10.24 10.47
N TYR A 543 -0.56 10.97 9.37
CA TYR A 543 -0.97 10.45 8.05
C TYR A 543 0.20 10.10 7.14
N LEU A 544 0.05 9.01 6.37
CA LEU A 544 0.90 8.67 5.23
C LEU A 544 0.11 8.91 3.94
N LEU A 545 0.54 9.86 3.11
CA LEU A 545 -0.27 10.35 1.99
C LEU A 545 0.39 10.11 0.64
N LYS A 546 -0.41 9.64 -0.32
CA LYS A 546 -0.10 9.64 -1.75
C LYS A 546 -1.09 10.54 -2.47
N LEU A 547 -0.61 11.66 -2.98
CA LEU A 547 -1.43 12.68 -3.63
C LEU A 547 -1.02 12.84 -5.10
N GLY A 548 -1.99 12.99 -6.00
CA GLY A 548 -1.74 13.34 -7.41
C GLY A 548 -0.97 12.30 -8.23
N SER A 549 -1.03 11.02 -7.86
CA SER A 549 -0.21 9.95 -8.46
C SER A 549 -1.03 8.68 -8.69
N GLU A 550 -0.91 8.03 -9.86
CA GLU A 550 -1.60 6.77 -10.20
C GLU A 550 -3.11 6.78 -9.90
N ALA A 551 -3.79 7.84 -10.36
CA ALA A 551 -5.22 8.08 -10.11
C ALA A 551 -5.62 8.30 -8.64
N GLN A 552 -4.66 8.42 -7.70
CA GLN A 552 -4.91 9.12 -6.44
C GLN A 552 -5.15 10.59 -6.72
N LEU A 553 -6.20 11.11 -6.10
CA LEU A 553 -6.56 12.53 -6.16
C LEU A 553 -5.76 13.31 -5.11
N GLY A 554 -6.03 14.61 -5.00
CA GLY A 554 -5.29 15.51 -4.12
C GLY A 554 -4.06 16.15 -4.78
N ASN A 555 -3.66 17.28 -4.22
CA ASN A 555 -2.60 18.16 -4.72
C ASN A 555 -1.36 18.06 -3.81
N PRO A 556 -0.19 17.60 -4.29
CA PRO A 556 1.01 17.47 -3.45
C PRO A 556 1.72 18.80 -3.15
N PHE A 557 1.23 19.93 -3.68
CA PHE A 557 1.82 21.25 -3.44
C PHE A 557 1.54 21.76 -2.01
N PRO A 558 2.37 22.70 -1.49
CA PRO A 558 2.28 23.16 -0.10
C PRO A 558 0.89 23.64 0.32
N GLU A 559 0.13 24.27 -0.57
CA GLU A 559 -1.18 24.88 -0.26
C GLU A 559 -2.18 23.87 0.30
N MET A 560 -2.26 22.66 -0.26
CA MET A 560 -3.11 21.61 0.32
C MET A 560 -2.42 20.93 1.50
N VAL A 561 -1.16 20.55 1.32
CA VAL A 561 -0.48 19.68 2.28
C VAL A 561 -0.38 20.39 3.64
N ASN A 562 -0.17 21.71 3.64
CA ASN A 562 -0.15 22.50 4.84
C ASN A 562 -1.53 22.56 5.51
N ASN A 563 -2.64 22.67 4.77
CA ASN A 563 -3.98 22.61 5.38
C ASN A 563 -4.22 21.27 6.09
N ILE A 564 -3.80 20.15 5.47
CA ILE A 564 -3.86 18.83 6.12
C ILE A 564 -2.98 18.81 7.36
N ALA A 565 -1.77 19.34 7.26
CA ALA A 565 -0.82 19.35 8.36
C ALA A 565 -1.26 20.24 9.54
N GLU A 566 -1.94 21.36 9.26
CA GLU A 566 -2.55 22.26 10.26
C GLU A 566 -3.57 21.53 11.12
N ASN A 567 -4.40 20.65 10.52
CA ASN A 567 -5.38 19.85 11.26
C ASN A 567 -4.72 18.93 12.31
N LEU A 568 -3.45 18.56 12.11
CA LEU A 568 -2.69 17.66 12.98
C LEU A 568 -1.83 18.40 14.03
N LEU A 569 -1.54 19.69 13.82
CA LEU A 569 -0.68 20.49 14.71
C LEU A 569 -1.13 20.51 16.18
N PRO A 570 -2.43 20.66 16.51
CA PRO A 570 -2.89 20.65 17.92
C PRO A 570 -2.50 19.37 18.68
N TYR A 571 -2.28 18.29 17.95
CA TYR A 571 -1.99 16.96 18.48
C TYR A 571 -0.52 16.55 18.35
N LYS A 572 0.32 17.42 17.78
CA LYS A 572 1.72 17.11 17.40
C LYS A 572 1.83 15.95 16.40
N GLY A 573 0.81 15.78 15.57
CA GLY A 573 0.78 14.79 14.51
C GLY A 573 1.63 15.18 13.30
N GLU A 574 2.09 14.18 12.56
CA GLU A 574 2.96 14.36 11.39
C GLU A 574 2.26 13.96 10.09
N VAL A 575 2.63 14.63 9.00
CA VAL A 575 2.26 14.23 7.64
C VAL A 575 3.48 13.67 6.93
N LEU A 576 3.43 12.38 6.61
CA LEU A 576 4.41 11.71 5.75
C LEU A 576 3.89 11.79 4.31
N LEU A 577 4.36 12.79 3.55
CA LEU A 577 3.95 13.02 2.18
C LEU A 577 4.86 12.23 1.23
N ARG A 578 4.33 11.20 0.56
CA ARG A 578 5.11 10.47 -0.44
C ARG A 578 5.47 11.36 -1.62
N GLY A 579 6.75 11.39 -1.98
CA GLY A 579 7.30 12.12 -3.12
C GLY A 579 7.05 11.44 -4.47
N PHE A 580 6.49 10.23 -4.48
CA PHE A 580 6.26 9.44 -5.68
C PHE A 580 5.06 9.97 -6.50
N VAL A 581 5.33 10.98 -7.32
CA VAL A 581 4.34 11.68 -8.14
C VAL A 581 4.79 11.72 -9.60
N TYR A 582 3.89 11.31 -10.51
CA TYR A 582 4.13 11.36 -11.94
C TYR A 582 2.83 11.33 -12.76
N GLY A 583 2.95 11.61 -14.07
CA GLY A 583 1.84 11.60 -15.02
C GLY A 583 1.23 12.98 -15.23
N LYS A 584 0.02 13.05 -15.79
CA LYS A 584 -0.67 14.34 -15.97
C LYS A 584 -1.15 14.83 -14.61
N LEU A 585 -0.36 15.71 -13.99
CA LEU A 585 -0.80 16.48 -12.83
C LEU A 585 -1.98 17.34 -13.27
N ARG A 586 -3.18 16.91 -12.88
CA ARG A 586 -4.45 17.59 -13.21
C ARG A 586 -4.47 19.07 -12.76
N TYR A 587 -3.58 19.44 -11.84
CA TYR A 587 -3.58 20.72 -11.12
C TYR A 587 -2.28 21.53 -11.27
N SER A 588 -1.42 21.24 -12.26
CA SER A 588 -0.14 21.95 -12.41
C SER A 588 0.11 22.48 -13.82
N HIS A 589 0.93 23.52 -13.90
CA HIS A 589 1.48 24.05 -15.15
C HIS A 589 2.65 23.21 -15.69
N ILE A 590 3.01 22.11 -15.03
CA ILE A 590 4.10 21.22 -15.44
C ILE A 590 3.63 20.43 -16.66
N THR A 591 4.17 20.79 -17.83
CA THR A 591 3.78 20.20 -19.13
C THR A 591 4.60 18.96 -19.49
N GLU A 592 5.79 18.81 -18.92
CA GLU A 592 6.67 17.66 -19.14
C GLU A 592 6.38 16.55 -18.12
N VAL A 593 6.05 15.37 -18.63
CA VAL A 593 5.39 14.31 -17.85
C VAL A 593 6.30 13.13 -17.50
N TYR A 594 7.62 13.28 -17.62
CA TYR A 594 8.53 12.17 -17.35
C TYR A 594 8.55 11.81 -15.86
N ARG A 595 8.32 10.52 -15.60
CA ARG A 595 8.22 9.93 -14.26
C ARG A 595 9.43 10.26 -13.38
N ASN A 596 10.62 10.17 -13.95
CA ASN A 596 11.88 10.36 -13.23
C ASN A 596 12.22 11.83 -12.94
N THR A 597 11.65 12.79 -13.65
CA THR A 597 11.95 14.22 -13.43
C THR A 597 10.90 14.91 -12.56
N MET A 598 9.66 14.43 -12.60
CA MET A 598 8.51 15.13 -12.03
C MET A 598 8.62 15.34 -10.51
N GLN A 599 9.19 14.39 -9.78
CA GLN A 599 9.32 14.50 -8.32
C GLN A 599 10.15 15.74 -7.95
N TYR A 600 11.31 15.93 -8.59
CA TYR A 600 12.14 17.12 -8.39
C TYR A 600 11.41 18.40 -8.80
N ASP A 601 10.76 18.40 -9.97
CA ASP A 601 10.06 19.58 -10.51
C ASP A 601 8.93 20.09 -9.57
N ILE A 602 8.34 19.20 -8.75
CA ILE A 602 7.34 19.56 -7.73
C ILE A 602 8.01 20.02 -6.43
N TYR A 603 8.88 19.20 -5.85
CA TYR A 603 9.29 19.37 -4.46
C TYR A 603 10.47 20.33 -4.29
N ALA A 604 11.48 20.28 -5.18
CA ALA A 604 12.68 21.11 -5.03
C ALA A 604 12.37 22.62 -5.09
N PRO A 605 11.53 23.13 -6.02
CA PRO A 605 11.14 24.55 -6.03
C PRO A 605 10.27 25.00 -4.85
N ASN A 606 9.72 24.04 -4.09
CA ASN A 606 8.85 24.27 -2.95
C ASN A 606 9.50 23.94 -1.61
N ASP A 607 10.80 23.64 -1.60
CA ASP A 607 11.56 23.43 -0.37
C ASP A 607 11.56 24.69 0.52
N GLY A 608 11.23 24.49 1.80
CA GLY A 608 10.98 25.50 2.81
C GLY A 608 9.55 26.04 2.85
N LYS A 609 8.63 25.57 1.99
CA LYS A 609 7.22 26.02 1.98
C LYS A 609 6.25 25.04 2.65
N TYR A 610 6.65 23.80 2.88
CA TYR A 610 5.85 22.86 3.66
C TYR A 610 5.99 23.16 5.17
N LEU A 611 4.96 22.87 5.96
CA LEU A 611 5.01 23.06 7.43
C LEU A 611 6.01 22.11 8.11
N GLU A 612 6.43 22.45 9.33
CA GLU A 612 7.46 21.73 10.07
C GLU A 612 7.07 20.29 10.44
N ASN A 613 5.78 19.98 10.54
CA ASN A 613 5.28 18.63 10.79
C ASN A 613 5.03 17.83 9.49
N VAL A 614 5.47 18.35 8.33
CA VAL A 614 5.45 17.64 7.04
C VAL A 614 6.84 17.07 6.76
N THR A 615 6.91 15.77 6.49
CA THR A 615 8.12 15.11 5.97
C THR A 615 7.85 14.65 4.53
N ILE A 616 8.66 15.13 3.59
CA ILE A 616 8.62 14.67 2.19
C ILE A 616 9.37 13.34 2.13
N VAL A 617 8.68 12.28 1.71
CA VAL A 617 9.22 10.91 1.65
C VAL A 617 9.40 10.48 0.20
N GLY A 618 10.55 10.81 -0.40
CA GLY A 618 10.88 10.39 -1.76
C GLY A 618 11.26 8.91 -1.82
N LYS A 619 11.11 8.26 -2.97
CA LYS A 619 11.72 6.93 -3.14
C LYS A 619 13.24 7.06 -3.18
N ALA A 620 13.96 6.01 -2.78
CA ALA A 620 15.43 5.97 -2.82
C ALA A 620 16.04 6.11 -4.23
N ASN A 621 15.21 6.07 -5.27
CA ASN A 621 15.58 6.35 -6.66
C ASN A 621 14.43 7.10 -7.37
N PRO A 622 14.72 7.82 -8.47
CA PRO A 622 13.74 8.68 -9.14
C PRO A 622 12.61 7.93 -9.87
N LEU A 623 12.70 6.61 -9.98
CA LEU A 623 11.69 5.78 -10.63
C LEU A 623 10.80 5.12 -9.58
N ASP A 624 10.96 3.82 -9.36
CA ASP A 624 10.12 3.03 -8.45
C ASP A 624 10.82 1.75 -7.99
N TRP A 625 11.71 1.97 -7.02
CA TRP A 625 12.42 0.91 -6.30
C TRP A 625 13.27 -0.03 -7.15
N ASP A 626 13.94 0.53 -8.14
CA ASP A 626 15.00 -0.15 -8.84
C ASP A 626 16.28 -0.28 -7.97
N LEU A 627 16.84 -1.49 -7.91
CA LEU A 627 18.05 -1.82 -7.15
C LEU A 627 19.30 -1.12 -7.70
N ALA A 628 19.32 -0.83 -8.99
CA ALA A 628 20.49 -0.28 -9.69
C ALA A 628 20.27 1.10 -10.29
N ALA A 629 19.13 1.73 -10.03
CA ALA A 629 18.95 3.13 -10.35
C ALA A 629 19.88 4.03 -9.50
N PRO A 630 20.22 5.22 -10.03
CA PRO A 630 20.95 6.23 -9.28
C PRO A 630 20.12 6.73 -8.09
N ILE A 631 20.81 7.47 -7.23
CA ILE A 631 20.20 8.17 -6.10
C ILE A 631 19.06 9.09 -6.56
N SER A 632 18.06 9.27 -5.70
CA SER A 632 17.00 10.24 -5.98
C SER A 632 17.57 11.66 -5.97
N PRO A 633 17.26 12.50 -6.98
CA PRO A 633 17.66 13.91 -6.93
C PRO A 633 17.13 14.64 -5.68
N LEU A 634 15.98 14.19 -5.15
CA LEU A 634 15.38 14.78 -3.95
C LEU A 634 16.26 14.64 -2.70
N ASP A 635 17.07 13.57 -2.61
CA ASP A 635 17.96 13.33 -1.47
C ASP A 635 18.93 14.52 -1.25
N GLY A 636 19.37 15.14 -2.34
CA GLY A 636 20.21 16.35 -2.33
C GLY A 636 19.45 17.66 -2.52
N ALA A 637 18.23 17.65 -3.05
CA ALA A 637 17.50 18.88 -3.40
C ALA A 637 16.70 19.49 -2.24
N ILE A 638 16.19 18.66 -1.32
CA ILE A 638 15.38 19.12 -0.18
C ILE A 638 16.30 19.50 0.98
N GLN A 639 16.37 20.79 1.31
CA GLN A 639 17.34 21.37 2.24
C GLN A 639 16.68 21.93 3.50
N LYS A 640 15.48 22.49 3.38
CA LYS A 640 14.82 23.29 4.42
C LYS A 640 13.64 22.56 5.08
N ASN A 641 12.98 21.66 4.36
CA ASN A 641 11.94 20.80 4.93
C ASN A 641 12.49 19.47 5.46
N ASN A 642 11.72 18.83 6.36
CA ASN A 642 12.04 17.46 6.79
C ASN A 642 11.96 16.52 5.59
N TYR A 643 12.96 15.65 5.50
CA TYR A 643 13.08 14.71 4.39
C TYR A 643 13.19 13.28 4.90
N GLY A 644 12.58 12.37 4.18
CA GLY A 644 12.70 10.94 4.40
C GLY A 644 12.76 10.17 3.09
N THR A 645 13.04 8.88 3.22
CA THR A 645 13.23 8.01 2.06
C THR A 645 12.41 6.74 2.19
N GLU A 646 11.73 6.41 1.11
CA GLU A 646 10.97 5.19 0.92
C GLU A 646 11.83 4.11 0.25
N MET A 647 11.88 2.96 0.89
CA MET A 647 12.57 1.75 0.49
C MET A 647 11.59 0.58 0.51
N VAL A 648 11.82 -0.43 -0.33
CA VAL A 648 10.95 -1.62 -0.41
C VAL A 648 11.61 -2.80 0.30
N VAL A 649 10.95 -3.33 1.32
CA VAL A 649 11.44 -4.50 2.07
C VAL A 649 10.76 -5.79 1.60
N ALA A 650 9.53 -5.70 1.08
CA ALA A 650 8.81 -6.83 0.53
C ALA A 650 9.37 -7.26 -0.85
N LYS A 651 9.69 -8.55 -0.97
CA LYS A 651 10.19 -9.17 -2.21
C LYS A 651 9.54 -10.54 -2.40
N SER A 652 9.22 -10.88 -3.66
CA SER A 652 8.73 -12.21 -4.02
C SER A 652 9.85 -13.20 -4.36
N TRP A 653 11.08 -12.71 -4.52
CA TRP A 653 12.28 -13.52 -4.79
C TRP A 653 13.27 -13.44 -3.61
N PRO A 654 14.07 -14.48 -3.33
CA PRO A 654 15.10 -14.48 -2.28
C PRO A 654 16.22 -13.52 -2.64
N ALA A 655 16.11 -12.25 -2.24
CA ALA A 655 17.18 -11.28 -2.45
C ALA A 655 17.33 -10.34 -1.27
N SER A 656 18.58 -10.15 -0.84
CA SER A 656 18.92 -9.16 0.17
C SER A 656 19.15 -7.78 -0.44
N TRP A 657 18.53 -6.77 0.18
CA TRP A 657 18.66 -5.36 -0.21
C TRP A 657 19.54 -4.56 0.76
N VAL A 658 20.05 -5.19 1.81
CA VAL A 658 20.83 -4.55 2.88
C VAL A 658 22.04 -3.80 2.34
N ALA A 659 22.78 -4.39 1.40
CA ALA A 659 23.93 -3.74 0.78
C ALA A 659 23.55 -2.48 -0.02
N LYS A 660 22.41 -2.48 -0.73
CA LYS A 660 21.92 -1.28 -1.45
C LYS A 660 21.55 -0.17 -0.47
N TRP A 661 20.88 -0.51 0.63
CA TRP A 661 20.52 0.49 1.62
C TRP A 661 21.72 1.05 2.34
N LYS A 662 22.72 0.21 2.65
CA LYS A 662 24.00 0.67 3.21
C LYS A 662 24.72 1.60 2.24
N TRP A 663 24.81 1.25 0.96
CA TRP A 663 25.31 2.14 -0.09
C TRP A 663 24.54 3.46 -0.13
N TRP A 664 23.21 3.43 -0.04
CA TRP A 664 22.38 4.63 -0.04
C TRP A 664 22.66 5.52 1.18
N MET A 665 22.80 4.92 2.37
CA MET A 665 23.10 5.64 3.63
C MET A 665 24.42 6.39 3.57
N ASP A 666 25.44 5.75 2.98
CA ASP A 666 26.80 6.30 2.86
C ASP A 666 27.01 7.10 1.56
N PHE A 667 25.97 7.28 0.75
CA PHE A 667 26.08 8.07 -0.48
C PHE A 667 26.20 9.56 -0.16
N ASP A 668 27.28 10.19 -0.64
CA ASP A 668 27.48 11.64 -0.54
C ASP A 668 26.72 12.34 -1.67
N ASN A 669 25.63 13.01 -1.31
CA ASN A 669 24.79 13.73 -2.29
C ASN A 669 25.28 15.17 -2.55
N HIS A 670 26.36 15.60 -1.88
CA HIS A 670 26.93 16.94 -1.90
C HIS A 670 25.95 18.07 -1.52
N LYS A 671 24.89 17.75 -0.77
CA LYS A 671 23.85 18.67 -0.25
C LYS A 671 24.43 19.93 0.38
N ASN A 672 25.47 19.78 1.22
CA ASN A 672 26.16 20.86 1.90
C ASN A 672 27.68 20.83 1.65
N GLY A 673 28.09 20.35 0.47
CA GLY A 673 29.49 20.06 0.15
C GLY A 673 29.87 18.60 0.41
N ILE A 674 31.17 18.29 0.35
CA ILE A 674 31.72 16.94 0.56
C ILE A 674 31.33 16.40 1.95
N GLU A 675 31.13 15.08 2.06
CA GLU A 675 30.68 14.35 3.26
C GLU A 675 29.21 14.63 3.66
N SER A 676 28.37 15.02 2.69
CA SER A 676 26.92 15.15 2.89
C SER A 676 26.19 13.82 2.70
N TYR A 677 26.47 12.87 3.60
CA TYR A 677 25.86 11.53 3.55
C TYR A 677 24.36 11.54 3.88
N ASN A 678 23.57 10.74 3.15
CA ASN A 678 22.12 10.65 3.36
C ASN A 678 21.71 10.32 4.80
N LYS A 679 22.47 9.43 5.47
CA LYS A 679 22.23 9.03 6.87
C LYS A 679 22.18 10.21 7.86
N ASN A 680 22.81 11.34 7.53
CA ASN A 680 22.87 12.51 8.41
C ASN A 680 21.66 13.45 8.26
N PHE A 681 20.83 13.28 7.23
CA PHE A 681 19.75 14.22 6.90
C PHE A 681 18.38 13.54 6.74
N THR A 682 18.25 12.28 7.17
CA THR A 682 17.04 11.47 7.01
C THR A 682 16.21 11.48 8.29
N ASN A 683 15.08 12.18 8.28
CA ASN A 683 14.12 12.20 9.39
C ASN A 683 13.23 10.95 9.41
N CYS A 684 12.95 10.37 8.25
CA CYS A 684 12.05 9.23 8.10
C CYS A 684 12.61 8.17 7.14
N LEU A 685 12.56 6.91 7.54
CA LEU A 685 12.73 5.76 6.65
C LEU A 685 11.44 4.96 6.60
N LEU A 686 10.88 4.86 5.40
CA LEU A 686 9.67 4.11 5.11
C LEU A 686 10.03 2.79 4.42
N GLY A 687 9.88 1.67 5.14
CA GLY A 687 10.00 0.33 4.58
C GLY A 687 8.64 -0.18 4.09
N VAL A 688 8.50 -0.43 2.79
CA VAL A 688 7.24 -0.89 2.21
C VAL A 688 7.08 -2.40 2.29
N SER A 689 6.00 -2.81 2.94
CA SER A 689 5.65 -4.18 3.30
C SER A 689 4.43 -4.67 2.52
N MET A 690 4.46 -5.95 2.16
CA MET A 690 3.40 -6.69 1.45
C MET A 690 3.43 -8.15 1.92
N ILE A 691 3.56 -8.34 3.23
CA ILE A 691 3.50 -9.67 3.85
C ILE A 691 2.09 -10.23 3.76
N SER A 692 1.96 -11.54 3.86
CA SER A 692 0.66 -12.21 3.95
C SER A 692 0.68 -13.24 5.07
N PRO A 693 -0.49 -13.61 5.63
CA PRO A 693 -0.61 -14.72 6.56
C PRO A 693 0.01 -15.97 5.95
N SER A 694 1.18 -16.37 6.47
CA SER A 694 1.93 -17.52 6.00
C SER A 694 2.87 -18.05 7.09
N PRO A 695 3.33 -19.32 6.98
CA PRO A 695 4.26 -19.90 7.95
C PRO A 695 5.57 -19.13 8.15
N ALA A 696 6.00 -18.32 7.17
CA ALA A 696 7.27 -17.62 7.19
C ALA A 696 7.14 -16.09 6.97
N TRP A 697 5.91 -15.54 7.08
CA TRP A 697 5.52 -14.14 6.82
C TRP A 697 5.70 -13.63 5.39
N THR A 698 6.78 -14.06 4.74
CA THR A 698 7.16 -13.71 3.39
C THR A 698 7.14 -14.97 2.52
N SER A 699 6.98 -14.80 1.20
CA SER A 699 6.99 -15.92 0.26
C SER A 699 8.30 -16.73 0.31
N ASN A 700 9.41 -16.12 0.76
CA ASN A 700 10.69 -16.80 0.95
C ASN A 700 11.30 -16.43 2.31
N PRO A 701 11.64 -17.40 3.19
CA PRO A 701 12.17 -17.11 4.53
C PRO A 701 13.42 -16.21 4.54
N LEU A 702 14.26 -16.27 3.50
CA LEU A 702 15.46 -15.44 3.39
C LEU A 702 15.13 -13.95 3.25
N ASN A 703 13.92 -13.59 2.80
CA ASN A 703 13.51 -12.18 2.68
C ASN A 703 13.23 -11.51 4.02
N MET A 704 13.11 -12.27 5.12
CA MET A 704 13.00 -11.69 6.46
C MET A 704 14.25 -10.88 6.84
N VAL A 705 15.41 -11.13 6.22
CA VAL A 705 16.61 -10.31 6.37
C VAL A 705 16.39 -8.84 5.97
N ASN A 706 15.45 -8.57 5.06
CA ASN A 706 15.18 -7.22 4.58
C ASN A 706 14.44 -6.38 5.62
N TYR A 707 13.47 -6.97 6.32
CA TYR A 707 12.74 -6.32 7.42
C TYR A 707 13.66 -6.07 8.62
N TYR A 708 14.49 -7.07 8.93
CA TYR A 708 15.47 -6.97 10.00
C TYR A 708 16.56 -5.93 9.66
N GLY A 709 17.22 -6.09 8.53
CA GLY A 709 18.38 -5.29 8.14
C GLY A 709 18.08 -3.82 7.92
N LEU A 710 16.94 -3.46 7.30
CA LEU A 710 16.57 -2.05 7.19
C LEU A 710 16.24 -1.44 8.56
N GLY A 711 15.60 -2.19 9.45
CA GLY A 711 15.35 -1.76 10.83
C GLY A 711 16.66 -1.48 11.59
N ARG A 712 17.64 -2.40 11.49
CA ARG A 712 18.97 -2.23 12.09
C ARG A 712 19.72 -1.04 11.49
N LEU A 713 19.69 -0.84 10.17
CA LEU A 713 20.29 0.34 9.53
C LEU A 713 19.59 1.65 9.91
N ALA A 714 18.26 1.64 10.06
CA ALA A 714 17.50 2.80 10.49
C ALA A 714 17.83 3.20 11.95
N TRP A 715 18.11 2.20 12.80
CA TRP A 715 18.60 2.41 14.15
C TRP A 715 20.06 2.91 14.14
N ASN A 716 20.97 2.15 13.53
CA ASN A 716 22.39 2.46 13.42
C ASN A 716 22.90 2.25 11.98
N PRO A 717 23.02 3.32 11.18
CA PRO A 717 23.48 3.26 9.79
C PRO A 717 24.98 2.99 9.67
N ASP A 718 25.74 3.01 10.77
CA ASP A 718 27.18 2.70 10.76
C ASP A 718 27.47 1.20 10.84
N LEU A 719 26.45 0.36 11.08
CA LEU A 719 26.58 -1.09 10.96
C LEU A 719 27.00 -1.50 9.55
N SER A 720 27.95 -2.42 9.47
CA SER A 720 28.31 -3.06 8.21
C SER A 720 27.26 -4.09 7.77
N VAL A 721 27.24 -4.38 6.47
CA VAL A 721 26.37 -5.44 5.92
C VAL A 721 26.72 -6.80 6.54
N ASP A 722 28.01 -7.05 6.76
CA ASP A 722 28.52 -8.26 7.41
C ASP A 722 27.96 -8.43 8.82
N GLU A 723 28.01 -7.39 9.66
CA GLU A 723 27.48 -7.43 11.02
C GLU A 723 25.98 -7.73 11.04
N ILE A 724 25.20 -7.09 10.16
CA ILE A 724 23.75 -7.32 10.07
C ILE A 724 23.44 -8.75 9.64
N TYR A 725 24.17 -9.29 8.66
CA TYR A 725 24.00 -10.69 8.24
C TYR A 725 24.42 -11.64 9.34
N ASP A 726 25.53 -11.39 10.02
CA ASP A 726 26.01 -12.25 11.10
C ASP A 726 25.02 -12.29 12.27
N GLU A 727 24.48 -11.12 12.64
CA GLU A 727 23.45 -10.98 13.67
C GLU A 727 22.19 -11.76 13.29
N TRP A 728 21.62 -11.49 12.11
CA TRP A 728 20.39 -12.12 11.64
C TRP A 728 20.50 -13.64 11.49
N ILE A 729 21.61 -14.14 10.89
CA ILE A 729 21.80 -15.57 10.68
C ILE A 729 21.91 -16.31 12.03
N SER A 730 22.65 -15.73 12.97
CA SER A 730 22.80 -16.30 14.32
C SER A 730 21.46 -16.41 15.05
N LEU A 731 20.63 -15.38 14.93
CA LEU A 731 19.29 -15.33 15.52
C LEU A 731 18.29 -16.28 14.86
N THR A 732 18.34 -16.45 13.54
CA THR A 732 17.36 -17.24 12.77
C THR A 732 17.75 -18.72 12.60
N TYR A 733 19.03 -19.01 12.33
CA TYR A 733 19.50 -20.35 11.95
C TYR A 733 20.51 -20.95 12.95
N GLY A 734 20.94 -20.18 13.95
CA GLY A 734 21.93 -20.59 14.94
C GLY A 734 23.38 -20.38 14.47
N SER A 735 24.33 -20.93 15.22
CA SER A 735 25.76 -20.59 15.12
C SER A 735 26.66 -21.68 14.50
N ASP A 736 26.09 -22.69 13.81
CA ASP A 736 26.92 -23.66 13.07
C ASP A 736 27.74 -22.92 12.00
N PRO A 737 29.09 -22.97 12.02
CA PRO A 737 29.92 -22.14 11.14
C PRO A 737 29.69 -22.42 9.65
N LYS A 738 29.33 -23.65 9.27
CA LYS A 738 29.04 -23.99 7.87
C LYS A 738 27.70 -23.38 7.46
N VAL A 739 26.65 -23.52 8.29
CA VAL A 739 25.35 -22.89 8.05
C VAL A 739 25.53 -21.38 7.91
N HIS A 740 26.23 -20.77 8.87
CA HIS A 740 26.48 -19.34 8.90
C HIS A 740 27.12 -18.83 7.61
N LYS A 741 28.26 -19.42 7.24
CA LYS A 741 28.97 -19.06 6.01
C LYS A 741 28.11 -19.25 4.76
N THR A 742 27.43 -20.39 4.66
CA THR A 742 26.61 -20.74 3.48
C THR A 742 25.49 -19.72 3.27
N ILE A 743 24.75 -19.38 4.32
CA ILE A 743 23.64 -18.44 4.23
C ILE A 743 24.16 -17.04 3.90
N LYS A 744 25.26 -16.61 4.53
CA LYS A 744 25.89 -15.32 4.24
C LYS A 744 26.33 -15.20 2.77
N ASP A 745 26.97 -16.24 2.23
CA ASP A 745 27.35 -16.30 0.83
C ASP A 745 26.12 -16.22 -0.09
N ILE A 746 25.02 -16.91 0.25
CA ILE A 746 23.75 -16.84 -0.49
C ILE A 746 23.19 -15.41 -0.46
N LEU A 747 23.19 -14.73 0.70
CA LEU A 747 22.66 -13.37 0.82
C LEU A 747 23.42 -12.38 -0.06
N PHE A 748 24.75 -12.45 -0.10
CA PHE A 748 25.55 -11.62 -1.01
C PHE A 748 25.26 -11.92 -2.48
N VAL A 749 25.32 -13.21 -2.88
CA VAL A 749 25.04 -13.65 -4.26
C VAL A 749 23.63 -13.27 -4.70
N SER A 750 22.65 -13.32 -3.80
CA SER A 750 21.26 -13.02 -4.13
C SER A 750 21.02 -11.61 -4.66
N SER A 751 21.80 -10.64 -4.17
CA SER A 751 21.73 -9.25 -4.62
C SER A 751 22.25 -9.10 -6.06
N ASP A 752 23.29 -9.85 -6.42
CA ASP A 752 23.88 -9.85 -7.75
C ASP A 752 22.99 -10.58 -8.76
N VAL A 753 22.39 -11.72 -8.37
CA VAL A 753 21.40 -12.41 -9.21
C VAL A 753 20.25 -11.47 -9.56
N LEU A 754 19.76 -10.71 -8.58
CA LEU A 754 18.68 -9.77 -8.79
C LEU A 754 19.07 -8.63 -9.75
N LYS A 755 20.26 -8.06 -9.59
CA LYS A 755 20.78 -7.07 -10.54
C LYS A 755 20.89 -7.65 -11.94
N ASN A 756 21.50 -8.81 -12.06
CA ASN A 756 21.78 -9.46 -13.33
C ASN A 756 20.50 -9.88 -14.09
N GLN A 757 19.47 -10.38 -13.41
CA GLN A 757 18.23 -10.82 -14.07
C GLN A 757 17.48 -9.67 -14.76
N TYR A 758 17.66 -8.45 -14.27
CA TYR A 758 17.10 -7.23 -14.85
C TYR A 758 18.13 -6.43 -15.65
N ILE A 759 19.30 -7.02 -15.92
CA ILE A 759 20.35 -6.44 -16.77
C ILE A 759 20.95 -5.17 -16.14
N TYR A 760 21.18 -5.22 -14.84
CA TYR A 760 21.53 -4.07 -14.02
C TYR A 760 22.90 -4.21 -13.34
N ARG A 761 23.99 -4.40 -14.10
CA ARG A 761 25.32 -4.52 -13.49
C ARG A 761 25.94 -3.15 -13.17
N GLY A 762 25.23 -2.34 -12.38
CA GLY A 762 25.69 -1.01 -11.97
C GLY A 762 26.17 -0.22 -13.17
N TYR A 763 25.37 -0.14 -14.22
CA TYR A 763 25.44 0.86 -15.28
C TYR A 763 24.04 1.06 -15.83
N ARG A 764 22.95 0.91 -15.04
CA ARG A 764 21.57 1.09 -15.54
C ARG A 764 20.56 1.39 -14.44
N GLY A 765 19.79 2.46 -14.65
CA GLY A 765 18.53 2.77 -13.97
C GLY A 765 17.39 2.96 -14.98
N VAL A 766 17.41 2.22 -16.08
CA VAL A 766 16.38 2.29 -17.13
C VAL A 766 15.26 1.33 -16.76
N TRP A 767 14.04 1.84 -16.66
CA TRP A 767 12.88 1.05 -16.27
C TRP A 767 12.51 0.03 -17.35
N PHE A 768 12.91 -1.23 -17.19
CA PHE A 768 12.54 -2.29 -18.12
C PHE A 768 11.12 -2.81 -17.84
N ASP A 769 10.28 -2.82 -18.88
CA ASP A 769 8.94 -3.36 -18.86
C ASP A 769 8.69 -4.25 -20.09
N THR A 770 8.65 -5.57 -19.85
CA THR A 770 8.43 -6.58 -20.90
C THR A 770 7.03 -6.56 -21.52
N SER A 771 6.12 -5.70 -21.05
CA SER A 771 4.82 -5.45 -21.69
C SER A 771 4.87 -4.37 -22.77
N GLN A 772 5.95 -3.59 -22.84
CA GLN A 772 6.16 -2.54 -23.84
C GLN A 772 6.87 -3.09 -25.08
N ASP A 773 6.57 -2.52 -26.25
CA ASP A 773 7.16 -2.95 -27.52
C ASP A 773 8.67 -2.69 -27.61
N ASP A 774 9.15 -1.62 -26.96
CA ASP A 774 10.55 -1.19 -26.89
C ASP A 774 11.22 -1.51 -25.54
N LEU A 775 10.58 -2.37 -24.72
CA LEU A 775 11.07 -2.84 -23.41
C LEU A 775 11.28 -1.74 -22.35
N VAL A 776 11.00 -0.47 -22.64
CA VAL A 776 11.18 0.65 -21.70
C VAL A 776 9.83 1.30 -21.38
N GLU A 777 9.57 1.66 -20.11
CA GLU A 777 8.33 2.35 -19.78
C GLU A 777 8.25 3.71 -20.50
N SER A 778 7.23 3.86 -21.34
CA SER A 778 6.96 5.03 -22.19
C SER A 778 6.84 6.38 -21.45
N LYS A 779 6.71 6.36 -20.12
CA LYS A 779 6.62 7.55 -19.26
C LYS A 779 7.98 8.01 -18.71
N THR A 780 9.09 7.41 -19.13
CA THR A 780 10.44 7.76 -18.67
C THR A 780 11.17 8.59 -19.73
N THR A 781 12.29 9.21 -19.35
CA THR A 781 13.19 9.90 -20.29
C THR A 781 14.02 8.95 -21.14
N HIS A 782 13.75 7.65 -21.12
CA HIS A 782 14.64 6.61 -21.64
C HIS A 782 14.00 5.86 -22.80
N CYS A 783 14.82 5.26 -23.64
CA CYS A 783 14.41 4.40 -24.72
C CYS A 783 15.41 3.27 -24.96
N MET A 784 14.98 2.26 -25.71
CA MET A 784 15.84 1.24 -26.31
C MET A 784 15.42 1.08 -27.77
N ASN A 785 16.39 1.05 -28.68
CA ASN A 785 16.14 0.92 -30.12
C ASN A 785 17.23 0.06 -30.79
N GLU A 786 17.25 0.03 -32.12
CA GLU A 786 18.21 -0.76 -32.90
C GLU A 786 19.68 -0.30 -32.73
N GLU A 787 19.92 0.95 -32.34
CA GLU A 787 21.26 1.52 -32.19
C GLU A 787 21.84 1.36 -30.78
N GLY A 788 20.97 1.43 -29.77
CA GLY A 788 21.41 1.48 -28.38
C GLY A 788 20.29 1.65 -27.36
N ILE A 789 20.68 2.09 -26.17
CA ILE A 789 19.81 2.27 -25.00
C ILE A 789 20.23 3.51 -24.22
N GLY A 790 19.26 4.22 -23.66
CA GLY A 790 19.50 5.26 -22.66
C GLY A 790 18.58 6.46 -22.82
N ILE A 791 19.08 7.65 -22.51
CA ILE A 791 18.27 8.89 -22.53
C ILE A 791 17.80 9.25 -23.95
N ILE A 792 16.55 9.68 -24.08
CA ILE A 792 15.87 9.79 -25.39
C ILE A 792 16.32 10.99 -26.23
N SER A 793 16.83 12.07 -25.60
CA SER A 793 17.30 13.25 -26.31
C SER A 793 18.30 14.09 -25.47
N PRO A 794 19.11 14.95 -26.12
CA PRO A 794 20.01 15.88 -25.42
C PRO A 794 19.30 16.85 -24.45
N GLU A 795 18.06 17.25 -24.76
CA GLU A 795 17.24 18.09 -23.88
C GLU A 795 16.86 17.34 -22.61
N ALA A 796 16.46 16.06 -22.74
CA ALA A 796 16.15 15.21 -21.60
C ALA A 796 17.40 14.95 -20.75
N GLU A 797 18.55 14.72 -21.39
CA GLU A 797 19.86 14.58 -20.73
C GLU A 797 20.20 15.79 -19.87
N LYS A 798 20.17 16.98 -20.46
CA LYS A 798 20.39 18.23 -19.74
C LYS A 798 19.42 18.40 -18.59
N LYS A 799 18.14 18.04 -18.80
CA LYS A 799 17.11 18.13 -17.76
C LYS A 799 17.43 17.21 -16.59
N VAL A 800 17.65 15.92 -16.83
CA VAL A 800 17.95 14.92 -15.78
C VAL A 800 19.21 15.31 -15.00
N LEU A 801 20.29 15.66 -15.69
CA LEU A 801 21.54 16.09 -15.03
C LEU A 801 21.33 17.31 -14.15
N SER A 802 20.53 18.29 -14.60
CA SER A 802 20.32 19.54 -13.86
C SER A 802 19.63 19.39 -12.49
N GLN A 803 19.05 18.22 -12.20
CA GLN A 803 18.40 17.93 -10.92
C GLN A 803 19.39 17.54 -9.81
N TYR A 804 20.65 17.28 -10.16
CA TYR A 804 21.69 16.88 -9.20
C TYR A 804 22.61 18.06 -8.84
N SER A 805 23.36 17.92 -7.75
CA SER A 805 24.38 18.90 -7.34
C SER A 805 25.47 19.06 -8.42
N PRO A 806 26.15 20.23 -8.50
CA PRO A 806 27.21 20.45 -9.49
C PRO A 806 28.33 19.39 -9.48
N GLU A 807 28.64 18.82 -8.32
CA GLU A 807 29.61 17.75 -8.13
C GLU A 807 29.12 16.44 -8.76
N LEU A 808 27.88 16.02 -8.47
CA LEU A 808 27.28 14.84 -9.08
C LEU A 808 27.07 15.01 -10.58
N GLN A 809 26.74 16.22 -11.05
CA GLN A 809 26.67 16.51 -12.48
C GLN A 809 27.99 16.20 -13.18
N LYS A 810 29.14 16.57 -12.58
CA LYS A 810 30.46 16.25 -13.16
C LYS A 810 30.72 14.75 -13.22
N ILE A 811 30.33 14.01 -12.17
CA ILE A 811 30.48 12.55 -12.11
C ILE A 811 29.59 11.88 -13.15
N TYR A 812 28.29 12.17 -13.14
CA TYR A 812 27.32 11.52 -14.01
C TYR A 812 27.43 11.94 -15.48
N ASN A 813 27.97 13.12 -15.78
CA ASN A 813 28.25 13.54 -17.15
C ASN A 813 29.54 12.94 -17.72
N ASP A 814 30.41 12.37 -16.89
CA ASP A 814 31.62 11.67 -17.32
C ASP A 814 31.31 10.17 -17.53
N PRO A 815 31.52 9.61 -18.73
CA PRO A 815 31.13 8.24 -19.03
C PRO A 815 31.99 7.18 -18.33
N VAL A 816 33.14 7.55 -17.77
CA VAL A 816 34.03 6.66 -17.02
C VAL A 816 33.75 6.76 -15.52
N LEU A 817 33.62 7.97 -14.98
CA LEU A 817 33.32 8.16 -13.55
C LEU A 817 31.87 7.79 -13.21
N GLY A 818 30.95 8.17 -14.10
CA GLY A 818 29.52 7.89 -14.01
C GLY A 818 29.12 6.59 -14.70
N GLU A 819 30.08 5.71 -15.01
CA GLU A 819 29.80 4.44 -15.68
C GLU A 819 28.71 3.68 -14.93
N GLU A 820 28.63 3.82 -13.58
CA GLU A 820 27.66 3.11 -12.75
C GLU A 820 26.18 3.33 -13.11
N PHE A 821 25.88 4.43 -13.81
CA PHE A 821 24.52 4.74 -14.27
C PHE A 821 24.51 5.24 -15.71
N LEU A 822 25.45 4.80 -16.55
CA LEU A 822 25.72 5.40 -17.86
C LEU A 822 24.48 5.61 -18.76
N PRO A 823 23.65 4.61 -19.11
CA PRO A 823 22.43 4.75 -19.90
C PRO A 823 21.30 5.49 -19.17
N TYR A 824 21.41 5.70 -17.85
CA TYR A 824 20.46 6.57 -17.16
C TYR A 824 20.68 8.03 -17.56
N PHE A 825 21.95 8.44 -17.68
CA PHE A 825 22.33 9.82 -17.99
C PHE A 825 22.63 10.06 -19.47
N HIS A 826 22.99 9.03 -20.23
CA HIS A 826 23.43 9.14 -21.63
C HIS A 826 22.69 8.18 -22.53
N PHE A 827 22.68 8.45 -23.84
CA PHE A 827 22.34 7.43 -24.83
C PHE A 827 23.61 6.66 -25.22
N VAL A 828 23.59 5.33 -25.11
CA VAL A 828 24.76 4.49 -25.29
C VAL A 828 24.54 3.47 -26.41
N LYS A 829 25.46 3.45 -27.38
CA LYS A 829 25.45 2.48 -28.48
C LYS A 829 25.81 1.08 -27.99
N TYR A 830 25.23 0.06 -28.61
CA TYR A 830 25.48 -1.34 -28.23
C TYR A 830 26.95 -1.78 -28.28
N ASP A 831 27.74 -1.23 -29.22
CA ASP A 831 29.15 -1.55 -29.41
C ASP A 831 30.10 -0.74 -28.48
N HIS A 832 29.56 0.08 -27.56
CA HIS A 832 30.37 0.79 -26.57
C HIS A 832 31.02 -0.19 -25.60
N ASN A 833 32.33 -0.05 -25.36
CA ASN A 833 33.09 -0.91 -24.45
C ASN A 833 32.97 -0.40 -23.02
N LEU A 834 32.57 -1.29 -22.12
CA LEU A 834 32.53 -1.05 -20.68
C LEU A 834 33.89 -1.36 -20.04
N SER A 835 34.13 -0.86 -18.84
CA SER A 835 35.35 -1.11 -18.06
C SER A 835 35.61 -2.58 -17.75
N ASN A 836 34.55 -3.41 -17.79
CA ASN A 836 34.65 -4.86 -17.60
C ASN A 836 35.11 -5.62 -18.86
N GLY A 837 35.35 -4.93 -19.98
CA GLY A 837 35.84 -5.50 -21.24
C GLY A 837 34.76 -6.07 -22.16
N ARG A 838 33.49 -6.03 -21.77
CA ARG A 838 32.35 -6.39 -22.63
C ARG A 838 31.81 -5.14 -23.34
N THR A 839 31.20 -5.32 -24.51
CA THR A 839 30.34 -4.26 -25.07
C THR A 839 29.02 -4.17 -24.29
N VAL A 840 28.28 -3.08 -24.45
CA VAL A 840 26.96 -2.93 -23.82
C VAL A 840 26.03 -4.11 -24.15
N ILE A 841 25.92 -4.51 -25.43
CA ILE A 841 25.05 -5.64 -25.81
C ILE A 841 25.54 -6.99 -25.28
N GLN A 842 26.86 -7.20 -25.25
CA GLN A 842 27.43 -8.42 -24.66
C GLN A 842 27.12 -8.50 -23.18
N ASP A 843 27.32 -7.42 -22.43
CA ASP A 843 27.03 -7.42 -21.00
C ASP A 843 25.53 -7.58 -20.74
N MET A 844 24.65 -7.06 -21.61
CA MET A 844 23.21 -7.30 -21.50
C MET A 844 22.87 -8.79 -21.48
N PHE A 845 23.40 -9.51 -22.45
CA PHE A 845 23.15 -10.94 -22.60
C PHE A 845 23.83 -11.76 -21.51
N MET A 846 25.11 -11.48 -21.24
CA MET A 846 25.88 -12.23 -20.25
C MET A 846 25.36 -12.03 -18.83
N ASN A 847 24.78 -10.87 -18.50
CA ASN A 847 24.11 -10.68 -17.21
C ASN A 847 22.97 -11.69 -17.02
N LEU A 848 22.18 -11.98 -18.05
CA LEU A 848 21.09 -12.94 -17.91
C LEU A 848 21.61 -14.38 -17.67
N ASP A 849 22.76 -14.73 -18.24
CA ASP A 849 23.44 -16.00 -17.96
C ASP A 849 24.03 -16.02 -16.54
N ASP A 850 24.72 -14.95 -16.16
CA ASP A 850 25.31 -14.76 -14.83
C ASP A 850 24.22 -14.82 -13.73
N ALA A 851 23.01 -14.33 -14.00
CA ALA A 851 21.85 -14.44 -13.10
C ALA A 851 21.43 -15.89 -12.87
N VAL A 852 21.33 -16.69 -13.94
CA VAL A 852 20.95 -18.10 -13.83
C VAL A 852 22.02 -18.90 -13.08
N ALA A 853 23.29 -18.70 -13.43
CA ALA A 853 24.41 -19.34 -12.75
C ALA A 853 24.45 -18.99 -11.25
N GLY A 854 24.18 -17.72 -10.90
CA GLY A 854 24.10 -17.28 -9.51
C GLY A 854 22.92 -17.91 -8.76
N ALA A 855 21.75 -18.02 -9.38
CA ALA A 855 20.58 -18.67 -8.78
C ALA A 855 20.82 -20.18 -8.54
N GLU A 856 21.43 -20.87 -9.50
CA GLU A 856 21.83 -22.28 -9.38
C GLU A 856 22.86 -22.47 -8.26
N LYS A 857 23.83 -21.55 -8.15
CA LYS A 857 24.80 -21.54 -7.05
C LYS A 857 24.10 -21.39 -5.70
N MET A 858 23.15 -20.48 -5.55
CA MET A 858 22.39 -20.32 -4.30
C MET A 858 21.71 -21.63 -3.87
N LEU A 859 21.05 -22.32 -4.81
CA LEU A 859 20.41 -23.61 -4.54
C LEU A 859 21.44 -24.70 -4.19
N SER A 860 22.54 -24.78 -4.94
CA SER A 860 23.61 -25.75 -4.70
C SER A 860 24.24 -25.56 -3.33
N GLU A 861 24.58 -24.33 -2.95
CA GLU A 861 25.14 -23.99 -1.64
C GLU A 861 24.16 -24.35 -0.51
N TRP A 862 22.87 -24.01 -0.67
CA TRP A 862 21.83 -24.37 0.31
C TRP A 862 21.76 -25.88 0.53
N ASN A 863 21.83 -26.69 -0.53
CA ASN A 863 21.80 -28.15 -0.40
C ASN A 863 22.97 -28.71 0.44
N THR A 864 24.10 -27.99 0.56
CA THR A 864 25.24 -28.46 1.35
C THR A 864 25.00 -28.46 2.86
N ILE A 865 23.97 -27.75 3.35
CA ILE A 865 23.62 -27.65 4.77
C ILE A 865 22.43 -28.55 5.16
N GLU A 866 22.02 -29.46 4.27
CA GLU A 866 21.02 -30.48 4.61
C GLU A 866 21.42 -31.25 5.89
N GLY A 867 20.46 -31.41 6.80
CA GLY A 867 20.67 -32.08 8.09
C GLY A 867 21.38 -31.24 9.15
N LYS A 868 21.84 -30.02 8.86
CA LYS A 868 22.42 -29.07 9.84
C LYS A 868 21.43 -28.05 10.38
N ILE A 869 20.30 -27.88 9.71
CA ILE A 869 19.19 -27.02 10.14
C ILE A 869 17.90 -27.83 10.24
N ASN A 870 16.85 -27.25 10.83
CA ASN A 870 15.55 -27.90 10.92
C ASN A 870 15.04 -28.33 9.54
N LYS A 871 14.59 -29.59 9.42
CA LYS A 871 14.14 -30.19 8.15
C LYS A 871 13.06 -29.35 7.43
N LYS A 872 12.09 -28.82 8.17
CA LYS A 872 11.00 -28.01 7.61
C LYS A 872 11.52 -26.70 7.03
N VAL A 873 12.43 -26.04 7.74
CA VAL A 873 13.09 -24.81 7.27
C VAL A 873 13.93 -25.07 6.03
N PHE A 874 14.69 -26.18 6.04
CA PHE A 874 15.51 -26.60 4.90
C PHE A 874 14.68 -26.85 3.65
N GLU A 875 13.67 -27.72 3.73
CA GLU A 875 12.83 -28.11 2.59
C GLU A 875 12.06 -26.90 2.04
N TYR A 876 11.44 -26.11 2.92
CA TYR A 876 10.67 -24.92 2.51
C TYR A 876 11.54 -23.89 1.78
N THR A 877 12.75 -23.61 2.28
CA THR A 877 13.66 -22.65 1.65
C THR A 877 14.25 -23.20 0.35
N ARG A 878 14.63 -24.48 0.32
CA ARG A 878 15.15 -25.16 -0.87
C ARG A 878 14.15 -25.12 -2.01
N ASP A 879 12.88 -25.44 -1.74
CA ASP A 879 11.84 -25.47 -2.77
C ASP A 879 11.60 -24.07 -3.36
N ASN A 880 11.66 -23.03 -2.53
CA ASN A 880 11.61 -21.65 -3.00
C ASN A 880 12.84 -21.26 -3.86
N LEU A 881 14.05 -21.66 -3.47
CA LEU A 881 15.26 -21.44 -4.27
C LEU A 881 15.18 -22.16 -5.62
N ASN A 882 14.67 -23.40 -5.64
CA ASN A 882 14.47 -24.15 -6.86
C ASN A 882 13.44 -23.48 -7.81
N ASN A 883 12.32 -23.00 -7.27
CA ASN A 883 11.34 -22.24 -8.05
C ASN A 883 11.94 -20.92 -8.59
N TYR A 884 12.82 -20.29 -7.80
CA TYR A 884 13.52 -19.09 -8.23
C TYR A 884 14.46 -19.36 -9.42
N VAL A 885 15.24 -20.45 -9.39
CA VAL A 885 16.09 -20.86 -10.54
C VAL A 885 15.26 -20.99 -11.83
N GLN A 886 14.12 -21.67 -11.76
CA GLN A 886 13.23 -21.83 -12.91
C GLN A 886 12.69 -20.49 -13.41
N THR A 887 12.35 -19.59 -12.49
CA THR A 887 11.85 -18.24 -12.81
C THR A 887 12.92 -17.40 -13.49
N VAL A 888 14.14 -17.38 -12.97
CA VAL A 888 15.27 -16.64 -13.55
C VAL A 888 15.61 -17.19 -14.94
N ASN A 889 15.61 -18.51 -15.13
CA ASN A 889 15.83 -19.13 -16.44
C ASN A 889 14.76 -18.72 -17.47
N LYS A 890 13.48 -18.74 -17.07
CA LYS A 890 12.37 -18.30 -17.94
C LYS A 890 12.48 -16.81 -18.29
N ASN A 891 12.87 -15.99 -17.32
CA ASN A 891 13.08 -14.56 -17.54
C ASN A 891 14.25 -14.31 -18.50
N ARG A 892 15.36 -15.04 -18.37
CA ARG A 892 16.49 -14.98 -19.33
C ARG A 892 16.00 -15.22 -20.76
N GLU A 893 15.29 -16.33 -21.00
CA GLU A 893 14.82 -16.70 -22.33
C GLU A 893 13.93 -15.59 -22.93
N LYS A 894 12.98 -15.08 -22.14
CA LYS A 894 12.09 -13.99 -22.56
C LYS A 894 12.86 -12.70 -22.87
N MET A 895 13.81 -12.33 -22.01
CA MET A 895 14.59 -11.09 -22.18
C MET A 895 15.51 -11.19 -23.39
N ILE A 896 16.18 -12.33 -23.62
CA ILE A 896 16.99 -12.55 -24.83
C ILE A 896 16.15 -12.32 -26.08
N GLU A 897 14.97 -12.96 -26.18
CA GLU A 897 14.09 -12.82 -27.35
C GLU A 897 13.72 -11.35 -27.63
N ILE A 898 13.35 -10.60 -26.58
CA ILE A 898 12.98 -9.19 -26.71
C ILE A 898 14.20 -8.34 -27.12
N ILE A 899 15.37 -8.55 -26.51
CA ILE A 899 16.58 -7.80 -26.85
C ILE A 899 17.00 -8.07 -28.30
N GLU A 900 16.96 -9.32 -28.76
CA GLU A 900 17.26 -9.64 -30.16
C GLU A 900 16.29 -8.95 -31.13
N LYS A 901 15.01 -8.91 -30.77
CA LYS A 901 13.96 -8.26 -31.57
C LYS A 901 14.20 -6.75 -31.69
N ILE A 902 14.57 -6.08 -30.60
CA ILE A 902 14.75 -4.61 -30.57
C ILE A 902 16.10 -4.21 -31.16
N SER A 903 17.18 -4.88 -30.77
CA SER A 903 18.55 -4.51 -31.16
C SER A 903 18.97 -5.02 -32.54
N GLY A 904 18.29 -6.05 -33.06
CA GLY A 904 18.73 -6.79 -34.25
C GLY A 904 20.01 -7.61 -34.05
N ARG A 905 20.60 -7.62 -32.84
CA ARG A 905 21.81 -8.37 -32.49
C ARG A 905 21.43 -9.76 -31.98
N LYS A 906 22.10 -10.79 -32.50
CA LYS A 906 21.85 -12.18 -32.09
C LYS A 906 22.71 -12.57 -30.90
N TYR A 907 22.08 -13.10 -29.87
CA TYR A 907 22.74 -13.61 -28.67
C TYR A 907 23.92 -14.53 -29.02
N SER A 908 23.70 -15.53 -29.89
CA SER A 908 24.74 -16.49 -30.28
C SER A 908 26.00 -15.85 -30.89
N ASN A 909 25.84 -14.73 -31.58
CA ASN A 909 26.95 -14.03 -32.23
C ASN A 909 27.74 -13.18 -31.23
N GLU A 910 27.04 -12.53 -30.28
CA GLU A 910 27.64 -11.60 -29.32
C GLU A 910 28.37 -12.33 -28.18
N VAL A 911 27.82 -13.43 -27.68
CA VAL A 911 28.43 -14.21 -26.57
C VAL A 911 29.43 -15.27 -27.03
N GLY A 912 29.72 -15.36 -28.33
CA GLY A 912 30.75 -16.25 -28.84
C GLY A 912 30.43 -17.73 -28.70
N ILE A 913 29.15 -18.12 -28.84
CA ILE A 913 28.78 -19.53 -29.04
C ILE A 913 29.19 -19.88 -30.48
N ASN A 914 30.48 -20.11 -30.68
CA ASN A 914 30.91 -20.93 -31.80
C ASN A 914 30.23 -22.29 -31.64
N LYS A 915 29.47 -22.67 -32.66
CA LYS A 915 28.92 -24.02 -32.87
C LYS A 915 29.87 -25.13 -32.45
#